data_AF-A0A2A2RFZ1-F1
#
_entry.id   AF-A0A2A2RFZ1-F1
#
_cell.length_a   1.000
_cell.length_b   1.000
_cell.length_c   1.000
_cell.angle_alpha   90.00
_cell.angle_beta   90.00
_cell.angle_gamma   90.00
#
_symmetry.space_group_name_H-M   'P 1'
#
loop_
_entity.id
_entity.type
_entity.pdbx_description
1 polymer ?
#
loop_
_entity_poly.entity_id
_entity_poly.type
_entity_poly.pdbx_seq_one_letter_code
_entity_poly.pdbx_strand_id
1 'polypeptide(L)'
;MKISSLLSLAMLTAGPLWGAALTESKFSQVVKDVKVVARETETVSVAKVNDTFKSPDLIRTGADSLAELIAPDKTVTRVGANTVFSFEKSGRAINLEQGSVLFHSPKGKGGGTIKTKGASAAVLGTTIVVTATAGGGFKAIVLEGKGQITLPNGSFRILTAGQVTFVLPGAQRFGPQLNINLSKLVDNSRLVQGFEQDLPSKPVILEAIERQLTLLNTGVAEDTRLLVGNQATESTVETVDTSVLERIVDTLAERLARAKATDLVINTSDLRNHPNHLFLDRVPLDFPALGLLNFTGLVGKNVTVAPGVSALDFTPFLNQSEFVIAATDTLHLQTAVLQLSATLPAVGTPALQKVTLGGRAGLTIEPGAYINAFHIGELKLVTDGAMNLNNVSFANSGGKLHLSAGQTLGLNAGGISATPSMTLEGAAVSLSGGSYNVTGSALVDANGTTLNTSRTTFNGENVSLQASTLADLHSTTVSATMLANLDSSQDLAINSGRYSGASVQASAGRDLSVSSAEFQGPTVNLNAGRDATLSSPTVSGFTTLNVTAVRNLSIFGAGSFNGAPGVANFTAGDTLAASGTMANVTTISLSARTVNLSNITFAYGSTVNLYCDTGNLAGHPNTGAASVPGHVNFIVNVNYGDGPAQNFNGSFIQIHARP
;
A
#
# COMPACT_ATOMS: atom_id res chain seq x y z
N MET A 1 40.95 91.81 -13.73
CA MET A 1 40.00 91.32 -14.75
C MET A 1 39.51 89.94 -14.32
N LYS A 2 38.19 89.74 -14.23
CA LYS A 2 37.54 88.45 -13.91
C LYS A 2 37.92 87.39 -14.96
N ILE A 3 37.94 86.11 -14.60
CA ILE A 3 37.04 85.06 -15.14
C ILE A 3 37.00 83.89 -14.15
N SER A 4 35.77 83.48 -13.87
CA SER A 4 35.24 82.41 -13.04
C SER A 4 35.36 81.02 -13.68
N SER A 5 35.48 79.96 -12.85
CA SER A 5 35.01 78.62 -13.19
C SER A 5 34.45 77.94 -11.94
N LEU A 6 33.17 77.57 -11.99
CA LEU A 6 32.44 76.85 -10.95
C LEU A 6 32.87 75.37 -10.92
N LEU A 7 33.15 74.84 -9.74
CA LEU A 7 33.24 73.41 -9.47
C LEU A 7 31.90 72.96 -8.85
N SER A 8 31.11 72.19 -9.58
CA SER A 8 29.87 71.58 -9.10
C SER A 8 30.18 70.29 -8.32
N LEU A 9 29.80 70.30 -7.03
CA LEU A 9 29.91 69.18 -6.10
C LEU A 9 28.68 68.27 -6.28
N ALA A 10 28.85 67.08 -6.88
CA ALA A 10 27.81 66.06 -6.92
C ALA A 10 27.92 65.17 -5.67
N MET A 11 26.99 65.34 -4.71
CA MET A 11 26.78 64.41 -3.60
C MET A 11 26.24 63.09 -4.13
N LEU A 12 27.03 62.02 -4.05
CA LEU A 12 26.52 60.64 -4.11
C LEU A 12 25.87 60.31 -2.76
N THR A 13 24.54 60.21 -2.74
CA THR A 13 23.81 59.64 -1.61
C THR A 13 23.94 58.12 -1.63
N ALA A 14 24.67 57.55 -0.67
CA ALA A 14 24.66 56.11 -0.42
C ALA A 14 23.34 55.73 0.27
N GLY A 15 22.37 55.23 -0.50
CA GLY A 15 21.16 54.63 0.05
C GLY A 15 21.45 53.29 0.73
N PRO A 16 20.74 52.92 1.82
CA PRO A 16 20.90 51.62 2.45
C PRO A 16 20.41 50.50 1.51
N LEU A 17 21.24 49.47 1.30
CA LEU A 17 20.90 48.25 0.55
C LEU A 17 19.89 47.40 1.35
N TRP A 18 18.59 47.64 1.19
CA TRP A 18 17.55 46.74 1.70
C TRP A 18 17.31 45.65 0.65
N GLY A 19 17.41 44.37 1.06
CA GLY A 19 17.07 43.23 0.20
C GLY A 19 15.60 43.24 -0.23
N ALA A 20 15.28 42.58 -1.35
CA ALA A 20 13.89 42.47 -1.82
C ALA A 20 12.98 41.88 -0.73
N ALA A 21 11.71 42.32 -0.68
CA ALA A 21 10.76 41.79 0.30
C ALA A 21 10.59 40.28 0.13
N LEU A 22 10.61 39.54 1.24
CA LEU A 22 10.40 38.10 1.27
C LEU A 22 8.95 37.82 1.68
N THR A 23 8.04 38.16 0.77
CA THR A 23 6.59 38.01 0.95
C THR A 23 6.01 36.84 0.18
N GLU A 24 6.79 36.23 -0.71
CA GLU A 24 6.39 35.07 -1.52
C GLU A 24 7.58 34.17 -1.86
N SER A 25 7.29 32.90 -2.13
CA SER A 25 8.24 31.88 -2.59
C SER A 25 7.52 30.76 -3.33
N LYS A 26 8.25 29.96 -4.09
CA LYS A 26 7.72 28.74 -4.71
C LYS A 26 8.17 27.50 -3.97
N PHE A 27 7.30 26.50 -3.86
CA PHE A 27 7.71 25.17 -3.40
C PHE A 27 8.65 24.52 -4.42
N SER A 28 9.89 24.24 -4.05
CA SER A 28 10.81 23.45 -4.88
C SER A 28 10.72 21.96 -4.55
N GLN A 29 10.38 21.60 -3.31
CA GLN A 29 10.18 20.22 -2.90
C GLN A 29 9.12 20.13 -1.78
N VAL A 30 8.30 19.07 -1.82
CA VAL A 30 7.30 18.73 -0.81
C VAL A 30 7.43 17.27 -0.44
N VAL A 31 7.61 16.96 0.85
CA VAL A 31 7.78 15.59 1.37
C VAL A 31 6.62 15.27 2.31
N LYS A 32 5.86 14.22 1.99
CA LYS A 32 4.68 13.72 2.73
C LYS A 32 3.58 14.80 2.91
N ASP A 33 3.08 15.01 4.13
CA ASP A 33 1.92 15.87 4.42
C ASP A 33 2.35 17.31 4.70
N VAL A 34 2.21 18.18 3.70
CA VAL A 34 2.42 19.64 3.79
C VAL A 34 1.14 20.33 3.33
N LYS A 35 0.61 21.19 4.19
CA LYS A 35 -0.64 21.92 3.96
C LYS A 35 -0.40 23.43 3.98
N VAL A 36 -1.06 24.14 3.08
CA VAL A 36 -1.16 25.60 3.09
C VAL A 36 -2.54 25.97 3.62
N VAL A 37 -2.58 26.85 4.63
CA VAL A 37 -3.83 27.41 5.15
C VAL A 37 -3.91 28.87 4.72
N ALA A 38 -4.92 29.18 3.92
CA ALA A 38 -5.19 30.54 3.48
C ALA A 38 -5.68 31.36 4.68
N ARG A 39 -4.97 32.43 5.08
CA ARG A 39 -5.34 33.17 6.31
C ARG A 39 -6.67 33.92 6.17
N GLU A 40 -7.03 34.35 4.97
CA GLU A 40 -8.24 35.15 4.74
C GLU A 40 -9.52 34.31 4.77
N THR A 41 -9.45 33.05 4.36
CA THR A 41 -10.61 32.16 4.22
C THR A 41 -10.57 30.96 5.16
N GLU A 42 -9.47 30.77 5.89
CA GLU A 42 -9.17 29.60 6.73
C GLU A 42 -9.22 28.25 5.99
N THR A 43 -9.22 28.28 4.66
CA THR A 43 -9.24 27.07 3.82
C THR A 43 -7.90 26.35 3.85
N VAL A 44 -7.94 25.02 3.88
CA VAL A 44 -6.75 24.16 3.92
C VAL A 44 -6.58 23.47 2.57
N SER A 45 -5.38 23.57 2.00
CA SER A 45 -5.01 22.90 0.74
C SER A 45 -3.70 22.14 0.90
N VAL A 46 -3.50 21.09 0.10
CA VAL A 46 -2.23 20.34 0.06
C VAL A 46 -1.25 21.11 -0.83
N ALA A 47 -0.02 21.32 -0.33
CA ALA A 47 1.03 21.98 -1.10
C ALA A 47 1.54 21.08 -2.23
N LYS A 48 1.81 21.65 -3.40
CA LYS A 48 2.46 20.96 -4.52
C LYS A 48 3.72 21.70 -4.96
N VAL A 49 4.64 20.96 -5.58
CA VAL A 49 5.83 21.55 -6.19
C VAL A 49 5.43 22.57 -7.25
N ASN A 50 6.16 23.68 -7.31
CA ASN A 50 5.93 24.89 -8.11
C ASN A 50 4.74 25.77 -7.71
N ASP A 51 3.93 25.38 -6.73
CA ASP A 51 2.90 26.26 -6.18
C ASP A 51 3.54 27.50 -5.54
N THR A 52 2.87 28.64 -5.66
CA THR A 52 3.26 29.88 -5.00
C THR A 52 2.72 29.91 -3.58
N PHE A 53 3.61 30.07 -2.61
CA PHE A 53 3.29 30.38 -1.22
C PHE A 53 3.55 31.86 -0.96
N LYS A 54 2.59 32.57 -0.37
CA LYS A 54 2.67 34.01 -0.16
C LYS A 54 2.08 34.43 1.18
N SER A 55 2.57 35.54 1.72
CA SER A 55 1.92 36.21 2.85
C SER A 55 0.48 36.62 2.46
N PRO A 56 -0.49 36.53 3.39
CA PRO A 56 -0.33 36.17 4.81
C PRO A 56 -0.50 34.68 5.13
N ASP A 57 -0.60 33.80 4.13
CA ASP A 57 -0.90 32.38 4.32
C ASP A 57 0.16 31.66 5.18
N LEU A 58 -0.21 30.51 5.76
CA LEU A 58 0.69 29.72 6.62
C LEU A 58 0.85 28.29 6.10
N ILE A 59 2.01 27.69 6.36
CA ILE A 59 2.32 26.28 6.12
C ILE A 59 2.16 25.49 7.42
N ARG A 60 1.59 24.29 7.33
CA ARG A 60 1.59 23.24 8.38
C ARG A 60 2.18 21.95 7.84
N THR A 61 3.18 21.41 8.52
CA THR A 61 3.81 20.11 8.17
C THR A 61 3.49 19.04 9.21
N GLY A 62 3.30 17.79 8.76
CA GLY A 62 3.13 16.62 9.63
C GLY A 62 4.43 16.11 10.29
N ALA A 63 4.33 15.00 11.04
CA ALA A 63 5.43 14.47 11.87
C ALA A 63 6.66 14.00 11.08
N ASP A 64 6.48 13.57 9.83
CA ASP A 64 7.58 13.12 8.95
C ASP A 64 7.74 14.01 7.70
N SER A 65 7.07 15.15 7.67
CA SER A 65 6.97 15.98 6.46
C SER A 65 8.02 17.07 6.40
N LEU A 66 8.38 17.51 5.19
CA LEU A 66 9.32 18.60 4.94
C LEU A 66 8.85 19.43 3.74
N ALA A 67 9.22 20.72 3.69
CA ALA A 67 9.01 21.55 2.50
C ALA A 67 10.24 22.43 2.23
N GLU A 68 10.56 22.65 0.96
CA GLU A 68 11.57 23.63 0.54
C GLU A 68 10.91 24.74 -0.28
N LEU A 69 11.22 25.98 0.07
CA LEU A 69 10.74 27.20 -0.55
C LEU A 69 11.91 27.96 -1.15
N ILE A 70 11.77 28.41 -2.40
CA ILE A 70 12.74 29.26 -3.08
C ILE A 70 12.08 30.58 -3.45
N ALA A 71 12.65 31.67 -2.94
CA ALA A 71 12.21 33.03 -3.22
C ALA A 71 12.79 33.56 -4.56
N PRO A 72 12.21 34.63 -5.13
CA PRO A 72 12.72 35.23 -6.37
C PRO A 72 14.19 35.64 -6.31
N ASP A 73 14.67 36.09 -5.14
CA ASP A 73 16.05 36.50 -4.92
C ASP A 73 17.02 35.33 -4.60
N LYS A 74 16.53 34.09 -4.73
CA LYS A 74 17.22 32.82 -4.42
C LYS A 74 17.44 32.54 -2.94
N THR A 75 16.72 33.22 -2.05
CA THR A 75 16.62 32.80 -0.65
C THR A 75 15.95 31.43 -0.57
N VAL A 76 16.57 30.50 0.17
CA VAL A 76 16.03 29.16 0.41
C VAL A 76 15.52 29.08 1.84
N THR A 77 14.27 28.64 2.01
CA THR A 77 13.69 28.32 3.33
C THR A 77 13.27 26.86 3.34
N ARG A 78 13.87 26.05 4.20
CA ARG A 78 13.45 24.66 4.43
C ARG A 78 12.65 24.58 5.72
N VAL A 79 11.49 23.97 5.64
CA VAL A 79 10.50 23.85 6.72
C VAL A 79 10.51 22.42 7.23
N GLY A 80 10.73 22.25 8.54
CA GLY A 80 10.87 20.95 9.20
C GLY A 80 9.54 20.27 9.48
N ALA A 81 9.60 19.11 10.15
CA ALA A 81 8.40 18.41 10.65
C ALA A 81 7.67 19.23 11.74
N ASN A 82 6.36 19.01 11.90
CA ASN A 82 5.52 19.64 12.91
C ASN A 82 5.71 21.17 12.99
N THR A 83 5.85 21.83 11.84
CA THR A 83 6.20 23.24 11.74
C THR A 83 5.02 24.07 11.28
N VAL A 84 4.86 25.24 11.90
CA VAL A 84 3.88 26.27 11.54
C VAL A 84 4.63 27.54 11.19
N PHE A 85 4.58 27.91 9.90
CA PHE A 85 5.43 28.94 9.30
C PHE A 85 4.63 29.89 8.41
N SER A 86 4.93 31.19 8.45
CA SER A 86 4.43 32.16 7.45
C SER A 86 5.41 33.29 7.16
N PHE A 87 5.22 33.96 6.02
CA PHE A 87 5.86 35.25 5.74
C PHE A 87 5.08 36.40 6.40
N GLU A 88 5.78 37.48 6.74
CA GLU A 88 5.13 38.75 7.09
C GLU A 88 4.68 39.51 5.85
N LYS A 89 3.73 40.44 6.02
CA LYS A 89 3.15 41.22 4.92
C LYS A 89 4.13 42.16 4.21
N SER A 90 5.23 42.50 4.87
CA SER A 90 6.25 43.37 4.31
C SER A 90 7.64 43.07 4.90
N GLY A 91 8.67 43.48 4.18
CA GLY A 91 10.06 43.25 4.56
C GLY A 91 10.50 41.80 4.38
N ARG A 92 11.48 41.36 5.18
CA ARG A 92 12.04 39.99 5.13
C ARG A 92 11.80 39.25 6.44
N ALA A 93 10.66 39.49 7.06
CA ALA A 93 10.32 38.85 8.32
C ALA A 93 9.51 37.56 8.11
N ILE A 94 9.79 36.55 8.93
CA ILE A 94 9.06 35.28 8.97
C ILE A 94 8.48 35.06 10.35
N ASN A 95 7.33 34.40 10.41
CA ASN A 95 6.72 33.93 11.64
C ASN A 95 6.93 32.42 11.75
N LEU A 96 7.51 31.98 12.86
CA LEU A 96 7.68 30.58 13.23
C LEU A 96 6.93 30.35 14.54
N GLU A 97 5.71 29.82 14.44
CA GLU A 97 4.87 29.59 15.62
C GLU A 97 5.26 28.30 16.35
N GLN A 98 5.75 27.30 15.60
CA GLN A 98 6.14 25.98 16.08
C GLN A 98 7.12 25.33 15.10
N GLY A 99 7.98 24.44 15.60
CA GLY A 99 8.83 23.58 14.78
C GLY A 99 10.15 24.24 14.44
N SER A 100 10.65 23.99 13.23
CA SER A 100 11.98 24.46 12.83
C SER A 100 12.07 24.82 11.35
N VAL A 101 12.92 25.80 11.06
CA VAL A 101 13.26 26.19 9.70
C VAL A 101 14.77 26.31 9.55
N LEU A 102 15.26 25.99 8.36
CA LEU A 102 16.56 26.42 7.90
C LEU A 102 16.37 27.56 6.92
N PHE A 103 17.14 28.63 7.10
CA PHE A 103 17.08 29.82 6.27
C PHE A 103 18.45 30.11 5.67
N HIS A 104 18.51 30.20 4.35
CA HIS A 104 19.71 30.56 3.59
C HIS A 104 19.42 31.76 2.69
N SER A 105 20.09 32.88 2.97
CA SER A 105 20.04 34.07 2.11
C SER A 105 21.35 34.23 1.34
N PRO A 106 21.33 34.35 0.00
CA PRO A 106 22.54 34.59 -0.78
C PRO A 106 23.27 35.87 -0.34
N LYS A 107 24.60 35.88 -0.50
CA LYS A 107 25.43 37.06 -0.16
C LYS A 107 24.91 38.32 -0.86
N GLY A 108 24.79 39.41 -0.11
CA GLY A 108 24.33 40.70 -0.62
C GLY A 108 22.81 40.84 -0.83
N LYS A 109 22.01 39.81 -0.55
CA LYS A 109 20.53 39.86 -0.64
C LYS A 109 19.84 40.28 0.66
N GLY A 110 20.61 40.62 1.68
CA GLY A 110 20.11 41.05 2.99
C GLY A 110 19.72 39.88 3.89
N GLY A 111 19.47 40.21 5.16
CA GLY A 111 19.01 39.28 6.19
C GLY A 111 17.50 39.12 6.24
N GLY A 112 17.01 38.33 7.18
CA GLY A 112 15.60 38.23 7.52
C GLY A 112 15.35 38.40 9.01
N THR A 113 14.14 38.71 9.43
CA THR A 113 13.75 38.77 10.85
C THR A 113 12.90 37.57 11.19
N ILE A 114 13.27 36.82 12.22
CA ILE A 114 12.51 35.66 12.67
C ILE A 114 11.72 36.06 13.89
N LYS A 115 10.40 35.90 13.80
CA LYS A 115 9.46 36.13 14.89
C LYS A 115 8.87 34.81 15.34
N THR A 116 8.76 34.65 16.64
CA THR A 116 8.06 33.56 17.32
C THR A 116 7.03 34.16 18.26
N LYS A 117 6.25 33.32 18.97
CA LYS A 117 5.16 33.80 19.86
C LYS A 117 5.61 34.81 20.92
N GLY A 118 6.86 34.77 21.36
CA GLY A 118 7.39 35.65 22.41
C GLY A 118 8.72 36.33 22.08
N ALA A 119 9.37 36.01 20.97
CA ALA A 119 10.70 36.55 20.66
C ALA A 119 10.85 36.92 19.18
N SER A 120 11.64 37.95 18.89
CA SER A 120 11.98 38.37 17.54
C SER A 120 13.48 38.62 17.44
N ALA A 121 14.11 38.18 16.36
CA ALA A 121 15.45 38.65 16.02
C ALA A 121 15.73 38.74 14.52
N ALA A 122 16.46 39.78 14.14
CA ALA A 122 17.04 39.90 12.80
C ALA A 122 18.26 38.97 12.68
N VAL A 123 18.40 38.33 11.52
CA VAL A 123 19.49 37.45 11.11
C VAL A 123 20.05 37.96 9.79
N LEU A 124 21.33 38.36 9.77
CA LEU A 124 21.98 38.89 8.58
C LEU A 124 22.87 37.83 7.88
N GLY A 125 22.49 37.44 6.66
CA GLY A 125 23.41 37.01 5.60
C GLY A 125 24.23 35.72 5.79
N THR A 126 23.62 34.61 6.20
CA THR A 126 24.24 33.26 6.18
C THR A 126 23.19 32.16 6.08
N THR A 127 23.62 30.90 6.22
CA THR A 127 22.79 29.74 6.50
C THR A 127 22.63 29.49 8.00
N ILE A 128 21.39 29.53 8.48
CA ILE A 128 21.05 29.32 9.89
C ILE A 128 19.92 28.31 10.05
N VAL A 129 19.85 27.68 11.21
CA VAL A 129 18.70 26.87 11.65
C VAL A 129 18.06 27.56 12.84
N VAL A 130 16.73 27.69 12.81
CA VAL A 130 15.95 28.20 13.93
C VAL A 130 14.86 27.23 14.33
N THR A 131 14.76 27.01 15.63
CA THR A 131 13.75 26.15 16.24
C THR A 131 12.95 26.98 17.24
N ALA A 132 11.63 27.01 17.08
CA ALA A 132 10.74 27.58 18.10
C ALA A 132 10.75 26.68 19.34
N THR A 133 10.95 27.29 20.50
CA THR A 133 10.95 26.60 21.80
C THR A 133 9.53 26.57 22.37
N ALA A 134 9.19 25.56 23.17
CA ALA A 134 7.84 25.44 23.74
C ALA A 134 7.46 26.62 24.64
N GLY A 135 8.45 27.28 25.25
CA GLY A 135 8.25 28.50 26.05
C GLY A 135 7.87 29.74 25.24
N GLY A 136 7.94 29.69 23.90
CA GLY A 136 7.62 30.81 23.01
C GLY A 136 8.81 31.65 22.55
N GLY A 137 10.04 31.28 22.96
CA GLY A 137 11.29 31.83 22.43
C GLY A 137 11.81 31.02 21.23
N PHE A 138 13.07 31.20 20.85
CA PHE A 138 13.72 30.36 19.84
C PHE A 138 15.19 30.05 20.13
N LYS A 139 15.67 28.95 19.55
CA LYS A 139 17.09 28.58 19.46
C LYS A 139 17.57 28.85 18.03
N ALA A 140 18.69 29.53 17.87
CA ALA A 140 19.28 29.84 16.57
C ALA A 140 20.72 29.32 16.48
N ILE A 141 21.02 28.56 15.42
CA ILE A 141 22.32 27.95 15.15
C ILE A 141 22.84 28.47 13.81
N VAL A 142 24.10 28.88 13.75
CA VAL A 142 24.76 29.27 12.50
C VAL A 142 25.52 28.07 11.93
N LEU A 143 25.24 27.71 10.67
CA LEU A 143 25.90 26.57 10.00
C LEU A 143 27.15 26.97 9.23
N GLU A 144 27.20 28.21 8.74
CA GLU A 144 28.34 28.79 8.02
C GLU A 144 28.36 30.32 8.19
N GLY A 145 29.53 30.93 7.96
CA GLY A 145 29.67 32.39 8.00
C GLY A 145 29.50 33.00 9.39
N LYS A 146 28.91 34.19 9.44
CA LYS A 146 28.61 34.96 10.66
C LYS A 146 27.17 35.42 10.69
N GLY A 147 26.36 34.89 11.59
CA GLY A 147 24.99 35.33 11.80
C GLY A 147 24.93 36.35 12.93
N GLN A 148 24.40 37.54 12.66
CA GLN A 148 24.05 38.48 13.73
C GLN A 148 22.62 38.23 14.18
N ILE A 149 22.40 38.01 15.47
CA ILE A 149 21.07 37.95 16.10
C ILE A 149 20.85 39.28 16.83
N THR A 150 19.77 40.00 16.56
CA THR A 150 19.46 41.29 17.21
C THR A 150 18.15 41.21 18.00
N LEU A 151 18.15 41.56 19.29
CA LEU A 151 16.95 41.61 20.13
C LEU A 151 16.09 42.86 19.84
N PRO A 152 14.82 42.89 20.29
CA PRO A 152 13.95 44.05 20.09
C PRO A 152 14.48 45.37 20.67
N ASN A 153 15.34 45.32 21.70
CA ASN A 153 15.98 46.50 22.29
C ASN A 153 17.20 47.00 21.52
N GLY A 154 17.51 46.43 20.36
CA GLY A 154 18.63 46.81 19.51
C GLY A 154 19.98 46.20 19.90
N SER A 155 20.08 45.51 21.05
CA SER A 155 21.28 44.75 21.38
C SER A 155 21.45 43.56 20.43
N PHE A 156 22.69 43.23 20.07
CA PHE A 156 22.98 42.17 19.12
C PHE A 156 24.10 41.25 19.59
N ARG A 157 24.09 40.03 19.07
CA ARG A 157 25.14 39.01 19.25
C ARG A 157 25.53 38.45 17.90
N ILE A 158 26.82 38.41 17.62
CA ILE A 158 27.36 37.75 16.42
C ILE A 158 27.71 36.32 16.79
N LEU A 159 27.16 35.37 16.04
CA LEU A 159 27.46 33.96 16.08
C LEU A 159 28.27 33.59 14.83
N THR A 160 29.25 32.72 15.01
CA THR A 160 30.00 32.08 13.93
C THR A 160 29.50 30.67 13.68
N ALA A 161 29.93 30.05 12.59
CA ALA A 161 29.59 28.66 12.28
C ALA A 161 29.85 27.73 13.49
N GLY A 162 28.83 26.93 13.83
CA GLY A 162 28.87 26.01 14.97
C GLY A 162 28.43 26.64 16.28
N GLN A 163 28.07 27.93 16.29
CA GLN A 163 27.58 28.58 17.50
C GLN A 163 26.05 28.61 17.52
N VAL A 164 25.53 28.39 18.72
CA VAL A 164 24.10 28.47 19.04
C VAL A 164 23.86 29.53 20.10
N THR A 165 22.71 30.20 20.02
CA THR A 165 22.19 31.03 21.11
C THR A 165 20.70 30.79 21.31
N PHE A 166 20.21 31.16 22.49
CA PHE A 166 18.79 31.15 22.82
C PHE A 166 18.27 32.58 22.99
N VAL A 167 17.05 32.83 22.52
CA VAL A 167 16.29 34.04 22.80
C VAL A 167 15.00 33.65 23.50
N LEU A 168 14.88 34.05 24.76
CA LEU A 168 13.72 33.76 25.59
C LEU A 168 12.53 34.67 25.22
N PRO A 169 11.29 34.29 25.59
CA PRO A 169 10.12 35.17 25.43
C PRO A 169 10.33 36.51 26.14
N GLY A 170 10.07 37.62 25.47
CA GLY A 170 10.20 38.98 26.02
C GLY A 170 11.64 39.39 26.37
N ALA A 171 12.64 38.62 25.94
CA ALA A 171 14.02 38.76 26.37
C ALA A 171 14.60 40.16 26.09
N GLN A 172 15.19 40.74 27.14
CA GLN A 172 16.05 41.93 27.08
C GLN A 172 17.53 41.56 26.99
N ARG A 173 17.88 40.30 27.23
CA ARG A 173 19.23 39.74 27.20
C ARG A 173 19.22 38.39 26.49
N PHE A 174 20.34 38.02 25.87
CA PHE A 174 20.48 36.70 25.26
C PHE A 174 20.70 35.63 26.33
N GLY A 175 20.16 34.43 26.08
CA GLY A 175 20.53 33.23 26.84
C GLY A 175 21.96 32.78 26.53
N PRO A 176 22.36 31.57 26.96
CA PRO A 176 23.72 31.07 26.75
C PRO A 176 24.10 30.99 25.27
N GLN A 177 25.39 31.22 25.01
CA GLN A 177 26.03 30.93 23.72
C GLN A 177 26.90 29.69 23.88
N LEU A 178 26.72 28.70 23.01
CA LEU A 178 27.45 27.44 23.06
C LEU A 178 28.05 27.13 21.69
N ASN A 179 29.07 26.27 21.70
CA ASN A 179 29.59 25.65 20.49
C ASN A 179 28.94 24.27 20.34
N ILE A 180 28.48 23.95 19.14
CA ILE A 180 27.85 22.68 18.74
C ILE A 180 28.79 21.97 17.79
N ASN A 181 28.91 20.66 17.93
CA ASN A 181 29.60 19.84 16.92
C ASN A 181 28.81 19.90 15.60
N LEU A 182 29.31 20.67 14.64
CA LEU A 182 28.69 20.93 13.35
C LEU A 182 28.57 19.68 12.50
N SER A 183 29.58 18.81 12.51
CA SER A 183 29.54 17.56 11.73
C SER A 183 28.33 16.73 12.14
N LYS A 184 28.21 16.45 13.45
CA LYS A 184 27.08 15.71 14.02
C LYS A 184 25.74 16.40 13.77
N LEU A 185 25.67 17.72 13.91
CA LEU A 185 24.43 18.47 13.64
C LEU A 185 24.01 18.33 12.17
N VAL A 186 24.94 18.50 11.23
CA VAL A 186 24.67 18.48 9.80
C VAL A 186 24.33 17.08 9.32
N ASP A 187 25.03 16.05 9.79
CA ASP A 187 24.79 14.66 9.42
C ASP A 187 23.39 14.18 9.87
N ASN A 188 22.94 14.64 11.04
CA ASN A 188 21.67 14.22 11.62
C ASN A 188 20.50 15.20 11.34
N SER A 189 20.74 16.29 10.60
CA SER A 189 19.71 17.30 10.33
C SER A 189 18.93 16.98 9.06
N ARG A 190 17.64 16.65 9.22
CA ARG A 190 16.71 16.54 8.09
C ARG A 190 16.51 17.86 7.34
N LEU A 191 16.80 19.01 7.96
CA LEU A 191 16.77 20.31 7.29
C LEU A 191 17.95 20.50 6.32
N VAL A 192 19.03 19.71 6.46
CA VAL A 192 20.19 19.74 5.56
C VAL A 192 20.17 18.54 4.62
N GLN A 193 20.01 17.33 5.16
CA GLN A 193 20.12 16.05 4.42
C GLN A 193 18.78 15.52 3.88
N GLY A 194 17.65 16.09 4.30
CA GLY A 194 16.31 15.53 4.00
C GLY A 194 15.70 15.94 2.67
N PHE A 195 16.49 16.51 1.75
CA PHE A 195 16.05 17.06 0.47
C PHE A 195 16.87 16.49 -0.68
N GLU A 196 16.28 16.42 -1.88
CA GLU A 196 16.94 15.85 -3.05
C GLU A 196 18.06 16.76 -3.58
N GLN A 197 17.83 18.07 -3.52
CA GLN A 197 18.82 19.07 -3.91
C GLN A 197 19.62 19.49 -2.69
N ASP A 198 20.93 19.60 -2.86
CA ASP A 198 21.80 20.15 -1.82
C ASP A 198 21.59 21.65 -1.64
N LEU A 199 21.80 22.12 -0.41
CA LEU A 199 21.81 23.56 -0.14
C LEU A 199 22.88 24.25 -0.99
N PRO A 200 22.60 25.42 -1.58
CA PRO A 200 23.63 26.21 -2.25
C PRO A 200 24.84 26.52 -1.36
N SER A 201 24.64 26.60 -0.03
CA SER A 201 25.67 26.81 0.97
C SER A 201 26.35 25.55 1.49
N LYS A 202 25.98 24.35 1.04
CA LYS A 202 26.58 23.10 1.53
C LYS A 202 28.12 23.09 1.44
N PRO A 203 28.78 23.55 0.35
CA PRO A 203 30.24 23.58 0.30
C PRO A 203 30.88 24.41 1.41
N VAL A 204 30.31 25.58 1.73
CA VAL A 204 30.85 26.45 2.80
C VAL A 204 30.48 25.97 4.20
N ILE A 205 29.40 25.18 4.35
CA ILE A 205 29.11 24.45 5.59
C ILE A 205 30.16 23.35 5.81
N LEU A 206 30.53 22.61 4.76
CA LEU A 206 31.58 21.58 4.84
C LEU A 206 32.94 22.19 5.21
N GLU A 207 33.32 23.33 4.64
CA GLU A 207 34.54 24.03 5.08
C GLU A 207 34.49 24.43 6.56
N ALA A 208 33.33 24.84 7.08
CA ALA A 208 33.17 25.17 8.49
C ALA A 208 33.30 23.92 9.38
N ILE A 209 32.77 22.78 8.93
CA ILE A 209 32.96 21.48 9.58
C ILE A 209 34.44 21.11 9.62
N GLU A 210 35.17 21.20 8.49
CA GLU A 210 36.60 20.87 8.44
C GLU A 210 37.45 21.73 9.38
N ARG A 211 37.15 23.04 9.46
CA ARG A 211 37.80 23.94 10.42
C ARG A 211 37.54 23.49 11.86
N GLN A 212 36.30 23.10 12.19
CA GLN A 212 35.98 22.63 13.54
C GLN A 212 36.62 21.26 13.84
N LEU A 213 36.64 20.33 12.89
CA LEU A 213 37.31 19.03 13.01
C LEU A 213 38.81 19.20 13.28
N THR A 214 39.45 20.20 12.69
CA THR A 214 40.85 20.55 12.98
C THR A 214 41.02 20.95 14.46
N LEU A 215 40.09 21.73 15.02
CA LEU A 215 40.12 22.11 16.45
C LEU A 215 39.92 20.91 17.38
N LEU A 216 39.03 19.99 17.01
CA LEU A 216 38.81 18.74 17.74
C LEU A 216 40.06 17.83 17.70
N ASN A 217 40.63 17.62 16.51
CA ASN A 217 41.79 16.74 16.31
C ASN A 217 43.08 17.27 16.94
N THR A 218 43.21 18.59 17.06
CA THR A 218 44.34 19.25 17.73
C THR A 218 44.15 19.41 19.24
N GLY A 219 43.00 18.98 19.78
CA GLY A 219 42.67 19.06 21.20
C GLY A 219 42.35 20.48 21.71
N VAL A 220 42.18 21.45 20.80
CA VAL A 220 41.77 22.83 21.14
C VAL A 220 40.28 22.90 21.50
N ALA A 221 39.49 21.97 20.98
CA ALA A 221 38.10 21.74 21.37
C ALA A 221 37.90 20.27 21.73
N GLU A 222 36.91 19.98 22.58
CA GLU A 222 36.49 18.63 22.90
C GLU A 222 35.00 18.43 22.58
N ASP A 223 34.63 17.22 22.17
CA ASP A 223 33.23 16.84 22.04
C ASP A 223 32.71 16.44 23.42
N THR A 224 31.82 17.27 23.98
CA THR A 224 31.28 17.08 25.33
C THR A 224 30.33 15.90 25.44
N ARG A 225 29.94 15.26 24.32
CA ARG A 225 28.93 14.18 24.26
C ARG A 225 27.55 14.59 24.81
N LEU A 226 27.30 15.88 25.02
CA LEU A 226 26.02 16.41 25.46
C LEU A 226 25.20 16.89 24.25
N LEU A 227 23.95 16.45 24.15
CA LEU A 227 22.97 17.02 23.23
C LEU A 227 22.35 18.26 23.86
N VAL A 228 22.23 19.33 23.08
CA VAL A 228 21.59 20.57 23.53
C VAL A 228 20.09 20.52 23.21
N GLY A 229 19.28 20.57 24.26
CA GLY A 229 17.82 20.55 24.20
C GLY A 229 17.22 21.82 23.58
N ASN A 230 15.90 21.93 23.68
CA ASN A 230 15.14 23.10 23.20
C ASN A 230 14.72 24.03 24.33
N GLN A 231 15.06 23.73 25.59
CA GLN A 231 14.79 24.58 26.74
C GLN A 231 16.07 25.25 27.25
N ALA A 232 15.95 26.51 27.64
CA ALA A 232 17.03 27.29 28.23
C ALA A 232 16.49 28.30 29.23
N THR A 233 17.32 28.69 30.19
CA THR A 233 17.14 29.87 31.03
C THR A 233 18.11 30.97 30.57
N GLU A 234 18.22 32.10 31.29
CA GLU A 234 19.21 33.13 30.96
C GLU A 234 20.65 32.62 31.07
N SER A 235 20.91 31.60 31.92
CA SER A 235 22.26 31.13 32.23
C SER A 235 22.51 29.64 31.95
N THR A 236 21.47 28.83 31.79
CA THR A 236 21.59 27.37 31.60
C THR A 236 20.82 26.86 30.39
N VAL A 237 21.24 25.72 29.86
CA VAL A 237 20.52 24.99 28.80
C VAL A 237 20.21 23.58 29.26
N GLU A 238 19.08 23.04 28.83
CA GLU A 238 18.79 21.62 28.98
C GLU A 238 19.79 20.82 28.12
N THR A 239 20.42 19.82 28.74
CA THR A 239 21.33 18.91 28.03
C THR A 239 21.02 17.47 28.35
N VAL A 240 21.25 16.59 27.38
CA VAL A 240 21.12 15.13 27.54
C VAL A 240 22.46 14.50 27.21
N ASP A 241 23.00 13.71 28.13
CA ASP A 241 24.21 12.94 27.89
C ASP A 241 23.94 11.79 26.91
N THR A 242 24.68 11.76 25.80
CA THR A 242 24.53 10.72 24.78
C THR A 242 24.85 9.33 25.31
N SER A 243 25.68 9.17 26.34
CA SER A 243 25.95 7.86 26.96
C SER A 243 24.73 7.27 27.67
N VAL A 244 23.82 8.13 28.16
CA VAL A 244 22.54 7.69 28.74
C VAL A 244 21.62 7.16 27.65
N LEU A 245 21.60 7.83 26.49
CA LEU A 245 20.84 7.38 25.32
C LEU A 245 21.40 6.07 24.75
N GLU A 246 22.72 5.96 24.60
CA GLU A 246 23.41 4.74 24.18
C GLU A 246 23.06 3.58 25.12
N ARG A 247 23.13 3.76 26.45
CA ARG A 247 22.73 2.73 27.42
C ARG A 247 21.25 2.33 27.33
N ILE A 248 20.34 3.28 27.11
CA ILE A 248 18.91 2.96 26.93
C ILE A 248 18.71 2.14 25.66
N VAL A 249 19.37 2.51 24.57
CA VAL A 249 19.32 1.77 23.30
C VAL A 249 19.90 0.36 23.47
N ASP A 250 21.06 0.23 24.10
CA ASP A 250 21.71 -1.07 24.34
C ASP A 250 20.86 -1.97 25.23
N THR A 251 20.29 -1.44 26.32
CA THR A 251 19.41 -2.22 27.21
C THR A 251 18.12 -2.67 26.52
N LEU A 252 17.55 -1.85 25.64
CA LEU A 252 16.40 -2.24 24.81
C LEU A 252 16.77 -3.32 23.79
N ALA A 253 17.93 -3.18 23.13
CA ALA A 253 18.44 -4.16 22.17
C ALA A 253 18.69 -5.52 22.82
N GLU A 254 19.31 -5.53 24.01
CA GLU A 254 19.48 -6.74 24.80
C GLU A 254 18.15 -7.36 25.25
N ARG A 255 17.19 -6.55 25.69
CA ARG A 255 15.86 -7.04 26.10
C ARG A 255 15.16 -7.72 24.93
N LEU A 256 15.24 -7.12 23.74
CA LEU A 256 14.71 -7.71 22.53
C LEU A 256 15.40 -9.02 22.18
N ALA A 257 16.74 -9.06 22.23
CA ALA A 257 17.51 -10.27 21.94
C ALA A 257 17.12 -11.42 22.88
N ARG A 258 16.94 -11.13 24.17
CA ARG A 258 16.43 -12.10 25.15
C ARG A 258 15.01 -12.55 24.83
N ALA A 259 14.09 -11.63 24.59
CA ALA A 259 12.70 -11.95 24.27
C ALA A 259 12.56 -12.85 23.02
N LYS A 260 13.34 -12.59 21.97
CA LYS A 260 13.39 -13.41 20.75
C LYS A 260 13.91 -14.84 20.99
N ALA A 261 14.67 -15.05 22.06
CA ALA A 261 15.32 -16.32 22.39
C ALA A 261 14.57 -17.12 23.47
N THR A 262 13.59 -16.51 24.16
CA THR A 262 12.83 -17.16 25.23
C THR A 262 11.37 -17.38 24.82
N ASP A 263 10.78 -18.48 25.31
CA ASP A 263 9.37 -18.78 25.06
C ASP A 263 8.45 -17.85 25.85
N LEU A 264 7.29 -17.54 25.27
CA LEU A 264 6.24 -16.74 25.87
C LEU A 264 4.95 -17.57 25.96
N VAL A 265 4.38 -17.65 27.15
CA VAL A 265 3.03 -18.21 27.36
C VAL A 265 2.08 -17.08 27.76
N ILE A 266 1.12 -16.79 26.88
CA ILE A 266 0.02 -15.86 27.15
C ILE A 266 -1.06 -16.65 27.89
N ASN A 267 -1.23 -16.36 29.17
CA ASN A 267 -2.13 -17.07 30.10
C ASN A 267 -3.23 -16.16 30.68
N THR A 268 -3.34 -14.94 30.16
CA THR A 268 -4.24 -13.87 30.61
C THR A 268 -4.72 -13.07 29.40
N SER A 269 -5.88 -12.43 29.51
CA SER A 269 -6.43 -11.55 28.47
C SER A 269 -5.67 -10.23 28.32
N ASP A 270 -5.16 -9.68 29.42
CA ASP A 270 -4.36 -8.45 29.41
C ASP A 270 -2.91 -8.72 28.97
N LEU A 271 -2.59 -8.33 27.75
CA LEU A 271 -1.27 -8.51 27.13
C LEU A 271 -0.14 -7.73 27.84
N ARG A 272 -0.47 -6.74 28.68
CA ARG A 272 0.52 -5.95 29.46
C ARG A 272 1.19 -6.76 30.56
N ASN A 273 0.64 -7.92 30.93
CA ASN A 273 1.19 -8.83 31.92
C ASN A 273 2.46 -9.57 31.43
N HIS A 274 2.95 -9.27 30.23
CA HIS A 274 4.17 -9.83 29.65
C HIS A 274 5.22 -8.76 29.32
N PRO A 275 5.66 -7.92 30.29
CA PRO A 275 6.49 -6.74 30.02
C PRO A 275 7.87 -7.05 29.43
N ASN A 276 8.41 -8.25 29.67
CA ASN A 276 9.69 -8.70 29.10
C ASN A 276 9.59 -9.02 27.60
N HIS A 277 8.38 -9.26 27.10
CA HIS A 277 8.09 -9.62 25.71
C HIS A 277 7.32 -8.54 24.97
N LEU A 278 6.87 -7.48 25.66
CA LEU A 278 6.09 -6.37 25.11
C LEU A 278 6.99 -5.21 24.69
N PHE A 279 6.85 -4.79 23.43
CA PHE A 279 7.60 -3.68 22.84
C PHE A 279 6.63 -2.73 22.14
N LEU A 280 6.56 -1.48 22.59
CA LEU A 280 5.69 -0.44 22.02
C LEU A 280 6.47 0.61 21.22
N ASP A 281 7.80 0.61 21.38
CA ASP A 281 8.71 1.58 20.77
C ASP A 281 9.48 0.90 19.63
N ARG A 282 8.78 0.65 18.52
CA ARG A 282 9.29 0.29 17.18
C ARG A 282 10.69 -0.33 17.17
N VAL A 283 10.75 -1.66 17.27
CA VAL A 283 12.03 -2.38 17.36
C VAL A 283 12.28 -3.20 16.09
N PRO A 284 13.52 -3.24 15.53
CA PRO A 284 13.81 -4.03 14.34
C PRO A 284 13.67 -5.55 14.60
N LEU A 285 12.80 -6.19 13.82
CA LEU A 285 12.58 -7.64 13.80
C LEU A 285 12.94 -8.18 12.41
N ASP A 286 13.85 -9.15 12.34
CA ASP A 286 14.13 -9.88 11.10
C ASP A 286 13.10 -10.99 10.93
N PHE A 287 12.02 -10.67 10.23
CA PHE A 287 10.91 -11.58 10.00
C PHE A 287 10.37 -11.35 8.56
N PRO A 288 10.90 -12.07 7.55
CA PRO A 288 10.64 -11.78 6.13
C PRO A 288 9.16 -11.67 5.73
N ALA A 289 8.28 -12.60 6.16
CA ALA A 289 6.83 -12.51 5.89
C ALA A 289 6.13 -11.32 6.56
N LEU A 290 6.73 -10.72 7.58
CA LEU A 290 6.24 -9.49 8.18
C LEU A 290 6.83 -8.22 7.53
N GLY A 291 7.87 -8.35 6.71
CA GLY A 291 8.63 -7.25 6.12
C GLY A 291 9.61 -6.59 7.12
N LEU A 292 10.29 -5.53 6.67
CA LEU A 292 11.13 -4.69 7.54
C LEU A 292 10.23 -3.95 8.54
N LEU A 293 9.99 -4.55 9.71
CA LEU A 293 9.04 -4.03 10.68
C LEU A 293 9.68 -3.12 11.72
N ASN A 294 9.07 -1.94 11.84
CA ASN A 294 8.91 -1.16 13.06
C ASN A 294 7.71 -1.71 13.85
N PHE A 295 7.80 -2.90 14.44
CA PHE A 295 6.64 -3.55 15.07
C PHE A 295 6.31 -2.97 16.45
N THR A 296 5.03 -2.99 16.79
CA THR A 296 4.50 -2.82 18.15
C THR A 296 3.80 -4.11 18.55
N GLY A 297 4.17 -4.71 19.67
CA GLY A 297 3.45 -5.84 20.26
C GLY A 297 4.33 -6.83 21.02
N LEU A 298 3.94 -8.11 21.00
CA LEU A 298 4.61 -9.19 21.73
C LEU A 298 5.55 -9.98 20.82
N VAL A 299 6.72 -10.35 21.32
CA VAL A 299 7.66 -11.24 20.63
C VAL A 299 8.22 -12.31 21.56
N GLY A 300 8.28 -13.55 21.08
CA GLY A 300 8.90 -14.69 21.77
C GLY A 300 9.63 -15.61 20.79
N LYS A 301 10.36 -16.61 21.31
CA LYS A 301 10.84 -17.73 20.50
C LYS A 301 9.66 -18.58 20.02
N ASN A 302 9.08 -19.36 20.93
CA ASN A 302 7.74 -19.90 20.77
C ASN A 302 6.76 -19.02 21.52
N VAL A 303 5.61 -18.72 20.91
CA VAL A 303 4.54 -17.99 21.58
C VAL A 303 3.34 -18.92 21.68
N THR A 304 2.81 -19.11 22.87
CA THR A 304 1.65 -19.98 23.11
C THR A 304 0.53 -19.18 23.76
N VAL A 305 -0.63 -19.11 23.11
CA VAL A 305 -1.89 -18.73 23.76
C VAL A 305 -2.43 -19.97 24.45
N ALA A 306 -2.43 -19.94 25.78
CA ALA A 306 -2.76 -21.09 26.60
C ALA A 306 -4.24 -21.50 26.44
N PRO A 307 -4.59 -22.79 26.65
CA PRO A 307 -5.97 -23.29 26.47
C PRO A 307 -7.04 -22.59 27.30
N GLY A 308 -6.68 -22.04 28.46
CA GLY A 308 -7.61 -21.30 29.34
C GLY A 308 -7.91 -19.87 28.89
N VAL A 309 -7.25 -19.37 27.84
CA VAL A 309 -7.44 -18.00 27.34
C VAL A 309 -8.53 -18.00 26.27
N SER A 310 -9.67 -17.39 26.58
CA SER A 310 -10.81 -17.26 25.67
C SER A 310 -10.88 -15.90 24.97
N ALA A 311 -10.14 -14.90 25.45
CA ALA A 311 -10.12 -13.56 24.89
C ALA A 311 -8.75 -12.87 25.07
N LEU A 312 -8.36 -12.05 24.09
CA LEU A 312 -7.24 -11.12 24.16
C LEU A 312 -7.79 -9.69 24.01
N ASP A 313 -7.49 -8.84 24.99
CA ASP A 313 -7.96 -7.45 25.02
C ASP A 313 -6.94 -6.49 24.40
N PHE A 314 -7.33 -5.85 23.30
CA PHE A 314 -6.53 -4.86 22.59
C PHE A 314 -6.88 -3.41 22.93
N THR A 315 -7.84 -3.18 23.85
CA THR A 315 -8.25 -1.83 24.29
C THR A 315 -7.07 -0.93 24.69
N PRO A 316 -6.02 -1.42 25.40
CA PRO A 316 -4.88 -0.59 25.76
C PRO A 316 -4.04 -0.09 24.57
N PHE A 317 -4.24 -0.64 23.37
CA PHE A 317 -3.38 -0.44 22.20
C PHE A 317 -4.08 0.29 21.03
N LEU A 318 -5.24 0.92 21.27
CA LEU A 318 -6.01 1.65 20.25
C LEU A 318 -5.24 2.79 19.56
N ASN A 319 -4.16 3.31 20.15
CA ASN A 319 -3.30 4.32 19.55
C ASN A 319 -2.29 3.74 18.53
N GLN A 320 -2.22 2.42 18.39
CA GLN A 320 -1.33 1.76 17.44
C GLN A 320 -2.05 1.52 16.10
N SER A 321 -1.34 1.66 14.99
CA SER A 321 -1.88 1.28 13.68
C SER A 321 -1.92 -0.24 13.51
N GLU A 322 -0.97 -0.95 14.11
CA GLU A 322 -0.87 -2.40 14.07
C GLU A 322 -0.36 -2.91 15.41
N PHE A 323 -0.94 -4.03 15.86
CA PHE A 323 -0.39 -4.80 16.98
C PHE A 323 0.00 -6.21 16.51
N VAL A 324 1.22 -6.64 16.82
CA VAL A 324 1.78 -7.91 16.35
C VAL A 324 2.04 -8.85 17.54
N ILE A 325 1.59 -10.10 17.43
CA ILE A 325 2.05 -11.20 18.28
C ILE A 325 2.93 -12.09 17.41
N ALA A 326 4.25 -12.07 17.63
CA ALA A 326 5.22 -12.72 16.77
C ALA A 326 6.02 -13.82 17.51
N ALA A 327 6.10 -15.00 16.91
CA ALA A 327 7.02 -16.05 17.30
C ALA A 327 8.17 -16.14 16.28
N THR A 328 9.42 -16.11 16.74
CA THR A 328 10.59 -16.32 15.88
C THR A 328 10.77 -17.78 15.46
N ASP A 329 10.03 -18.69 16.09
CA ASP A 329 9.88 -20.10 15.74
C ASP A 329 8.40 -20.40 15.45
N THR A 330 7.65 -20.95 16.40
CA THR A 330 6.24 -21.34 16.19
C THR A 330 5.26 -20.56 17.08
N LEU A 331 4.14 -20.11 16.48
CA LEU A 331 3.00 -19.58 17.20
C LEU A 331 1.95 -20.69 17.42
N HIS A 332 1.55 -20.91 18.66
CA HIS A 332 0.56 -21.90 19.05
C HIS A 332 -0.69 -21.22 19.63
N LEU A 333 -1.85 -21.45 19.01
CA LEU A 333 -3.15 -21.07 19.56
C LEU A 333 -3.86 -22.33 20.08
N GLN A 334 -3.64 -22.66 21.36
CA GLN A 334 -4.11 -23.92 21.97
C GLN A 334 -5.50 -23.81 22.60
N THR A 335 -6.31 -22.86 22.13
CA THR A 335 -7.63 -22.56 22.68
C THR A 335 -8.72 -22.90 21.67
N ALA A 336 -9.83 -23.46 22.15
CA ALA A 336 -10.97 -23.81 21.30
C ALA A 336 -11.77 -22.57 20.85
N VAL A 337 -11.76 -21.49 21.62
CA VAL A 337 -12.43 -20.23 21.27
C VAL A 337 -11.51 -19.08 21.64
N LEU A 338 -11.21 -18.22 20.67
CA LEU A 338 -10.40 -17.02 20.90
C LEU A 338 -11.13 -15.78 20.38
N GLN A 339 -11.47 -14.88 21.29
CA GLN A 339 -11.98 -13.56 20.94
C GLN A 339 -10.85 -12.53 20.94
N LEU A 340 -10.63 -11.85 19.83
CA LEU A 340 -9.75 -10.69 19.73
C LEU A 340 -10.64 -9.46 19.67
N SER A 341 -10.58 -8.60 20.69
CA SER A 341 -11.47 -7.45 20.75
C SER A 341 -10.79 -6.20 21.28
N ALA A 342 -11.32 -5.05 20.90
CA ALA A 342 -11.02 -3.78 21.52
C ALA A 342 -12.32 -3.07 21.89
N THR A 343 -12.37 -2.50 23.09
CA THR A 343 -13.50 -1.71 23.57
C THR A 343 -13.27 -0.25 23.21
N LEU A 344 -14.11 0.31 22.33
CA LEU A 344 -13.96 1.69 21.88
C LEU A 344 -14.48 2.67 22.95
N PRO A 345 -13.66 3.62 23.45
CA PRO A 345 -14.04 4.49 24.57
C PRO A 345 -14.99 5.65 24.20
N ALA A 346 -15.19 5.96 22.91
CA ALA A 346 -16.16 6.96 22.42
C ALA A 346 -16.34 6.87 20.89
N VAL A 347 -17.41 7.49 20.36
CA VAL A 347 -17.60 7.76 18.93
C VAL A 347 -16.44 8.63 18.42
N GLY A 348 -15.69 8.14 17.41
CA GLY A 348 -14.56 8.87 16.80
C GLY A 348 -13.16 8.40 17.24
N THR A 349 -13.06 7.43 18.16
CA THR A 349 -11.79 6.75 18.46
C THR A 349 -11.44 5.78 17.31
N PRO A 350 -10.22 5.81 16.74
CA PRO A 350 -9.86 4.87 15.68
C PRO A 350 -9.90 3.43 16.20
N ALA A 351 -10.55 2.54 15.45
CA ALA A 351 -10.40 1.11 15.66
C ALA A 351 -8.93 0.72 15.42
N LEU A 352 -8.46 -0.32 16.13
CA LEU A 352 -7.15 -0.89 15.86
C LEU A 352 -7.16 -1.39 14.41
N GLN A 353 -6.35 -0.74 13.55
CA GLN A 353 -6.48 -0.95 12.11
C GLN A 353 -6.08 -2.37 11.71
N LYS A 354 -5.12 -2.97 12.42
CA LYS A 354 -4.63 -4.30 12.12
C LYS A 354 -4.12 -5.04 13.37
N VAL A 355 -4.45 -6.32 13.46
CA VAL A 355 -3.84 -7.28 14.38
C VAL A 355 -3.19 -8.38 13.56
N THR A 356 -1.90 -8.61 13.79
CA THR A 356 -1.14 -9.66 13.11
C THR A 356 -0.69 -10.72 14.10
N LEU A 357 -1.03 -11.98 13.82
CA LEU A 357 -0.57 -13.16 14.53
C LEU A 357 0.42 -13.90 13.63
N GLY A 358 1.70 -13.89 14.00
CA GLY A 358 2.79 -14.37 13.15
C GLY A 358 3.64 -15.44 13.82
N GLY A 359 3.95 -16.51 13.10
CA GLY A 359 4.97 -17.48 13.51
C GLY A 359 5.92 -17.80 12.36
N ARG A 360 7.23 -17.66 12.57
CA ARG A 360 8.21 -17.74 11.47
C ARG A 360 8.27 -19.12 10.85
N ALA A 361 8.59 -20.13 11.64
CA ALA A 361 8.66 -21.52 11.18
C ALA A 361 7.27 -22.15 11.02
N GLY A 362 6.30 -21.73 11.83
CA GLY A 362 4.93 -22.25 11.75
C GLY A 362 3.91 -21.50 12.57
N LEU A 363 2.64 -21.74 12.25
CA LEU A 363 1.48 -21.28 13.00
C LEU A 363 0.52 -22.46 13.15
N THR A 364 0.19 -22.81 14.39
CA THR A 364 -0.72 -23.91 14.72
C THR A 364 -1.91 -23.40 15.51
N ILE A 365 -3.08 -23.95 15.22
CA ILE A 365 -4.34 -23.64 15.90
C ILE A 365 -5.00 -24.95 16.27
N GLU A 366 -5.58 -25.00 17.47
CA GLU A 366 -6.32 -26.15 17.96
C GLU A 366 -7.40 -26.58 16.92
N PRO A 367 -7.44 -27.87 16.54
CA PRO A 367 -8.46 -28.35 15.61
C PRO A 367 -9.89 -28.07 16.12
N GLY A 368 -10.76 -27.59 15.24
CA GLY A 368 -12.11 -27.20 15.64
C GLY A 368 -12.23 -25.81 16.27
N ALA A 369 -11.13 -25.06 16.41
CA ALA A 369 -11.17 -23.76 17.06
C ALA A 369 -12.02 -22.72 16.31
N TYR A 370 -12.59 -21.79 17.07
CA TYR A 370 -13.29 -20.62 16.57
C TYR A 370 -12.56 -19.34 16.97
N ILE A 371 -12.03 -18.62 15.98
CA ILE A 371 -11.29 -17.37 16.16
C ILE A 371 -12.16 -16.21 15.68
N ASN A 372 -12.50 -15.30 16.58
CA ASN A 372 -13.39 -14.17 16.27
C ASN A 372 -12.71 -12.84 16.59
N ALA A 373 -12.71 -11.92 15.64
CA ALA A 373 -12.24 -10.55 15.81
C ALA A 373 -13.41 -9.55 15.81
N PHE A 374 -13.36 -8.58 16.72
CA PHE A 374 -14.36 -7.53 16.86
C PHE A 374 -13.71 -6.16 17.07
N HIS A 375 -14.18 -5.14 16.33
CA HIS A 375 -13.55 -3.81 16.27
C HIS A 375 -12.06 -3.82 15.84
N ILE A 376 -11.69 -4.77 14.98
CA ILE A 376 -10.35 -4.87 14.39
C ILE A 376 -10.49 -4.70 12.88
N GLY A 377 -9.79 -3.72 12.30
CA GLY A 377 -9.90 -3.40 10.86
C GLY A 377 -9.42 -4.53 9.94
N GLU A 378 -8.36 -5.24 10.34
CA GLU A 378 -7.83 -6.42 9.66
C GLU A 378 -7.26 -7.40 10.69
N LEU A 379 -7.71 -8.65 10.63
CA LEU A 379 -7.06 -9.76 11.32
C LEU A 379 -6.18 -10.49 10.31
N LYS A 380 -4.86 -10.48 10.53
CA LYS A 380 -3.89 -11.19 9.70
C LYS A 380 -3.25 -12.34 10.49
N LEU A 381 -3.24 -13.53 9.91
CA LEU A 381 -2.44 -14.66 10.38
C LEU A 381 -1.38 -14.98 9.33
N VAL A 382 -0.14 -15.14 9.76
CA VAL A 382 0.98 -15.25 8.82
C VAL A 382 2.09 -16.18 9.29
N THR A 383 2.69 -16.91 8.36
CA THR A 383 3.88 -17.73 8.60
C THR A 383 4.76 -17.82 7.35
N ASP A 384 6.09 -17.93 7.49
CA ASP A 384 6.97 -18.27 6.36
C ASP A 384 6.86 -19.76 6.01
N GLY A 385 6.37 -20.59 6.94
CA GLY A 385 6.18 -22.02 6.79
C GLY A 385 4.82 -22.41 6.19
N ALA A 386 4.38 -23.62 6.53
CA ALA A 386 3.05 -24.12 6.17
C ALA A 386 2.03 -23.78 7.27
N MET A 387 0.79 -23.51 6.88
CA MET A 387 -0.35 -23.30 7.77
C MET A 387 -1.41 -24.34 7.43
N ASN A 388 -1.54 -25.38 8.26
CA ASN A 388 -2.49 -26.47 8.06
C ASN A 388 -3.52 -26.46 9.18
N LEU A 389 -4.76 -26.11 8.84
CA LEU A 389 -5.84 -25.89 9.81
C LEU A 389 -6.97 -26.91 9.59
N ASN A 390 -7.31 -27.64 10.64
CA ASN A 390 -8.35 -28.67 10.61
C ASN A 390 -9.58 -28.18 11.37
N ASN A 391 -10.69 -28.00 10.65
CA ASN A 391 -11.99 -27.57 11.16
C ASN A 391 -11.94 -26.23 11.91
N VAL A 392 -11.00 -25.35 11.57
CA VAL A 392 -10.87 -24.03 12.21
C VAL A 392 -11.78 -23.04 11.51
N SER A 393 -12.51 -22.25 12.29
CA SER A 393 -13.43 -21.23 11.78
C SER A 393 -12.99 -19.84 12.20
N PHE A 394 -13.11 -18.88 11.29
CA PHE A 394 -12.73 -17.48 11.51
C PHE A 394 -13.90 -16.54 11.31
N ALA A 395 -13.99 -15.52 12.15
CA ALA A 395 -14.90 -14.41 11.98
C ALA A 395 -14.19 -13.07 12.19
N ASN A 396 -14.47 -12.09 11.33
CA ASN A 396 -14.13 -10.69 11.58
C ASN A 396 -15.26 -9.79 11.05
N SER A 397 -16.23 -9.49 11.92
CA SER A 397 -17.36 -8.64 11.55
C SER A 397 -16.93 -7.17 11.56
N GLY A 398 -16.92 -6.53 10.40
CA GLY A 398 -16.51 -5.13 10.23
C GLY A 398 -15.02 -4.93 9.91
N GLY A 399 -14.29 -6.02 9.67
CA GLY A 399 -12.91 -5.97 9.20
C GLY A 399 -12.55 -7.04 8.16
N LYS A 400 -11.34 -6.93 7.63
CA LYS A 400 -10.74 -7.88 6.69
C LYS A 400 -10.18 -9.10 7.42
N LEU A 401 -10.09 -10.22 6.73
CA LEU A 401 -9.34 -11.39 7.18
C LEU A 401 -8.27 -11.77 6.17
N HIS A 402 -7.03 -11.95 6.61
CA HIS A 402 -5.91 -12.36 5.75
C HIS A 402 -5.19 -13.56 6.36
N LEU A 403 -5.19 -14.69 5.66
CA LEU A 403 -4.32 -15.83 5.99
C LEU A 403 -3.22 -15.94 4.93
N SER A 404 -1.96 -15.98 5.37
CA SER A 404 -0.80 -16.00 4.48
C SER A 404 0.22 -17.02 4.95
N ALA A 405 0.59 -17.96 4.07
CA ALA A 405 1.62 -18.96 4.34
C ALA A 405 2.71 -18.90 3.26
N GLY A 406 3.99 -18.84 3.66
CA GLY A 406 5.10 -18.86 2.71
C GLY A 406 5.25 -20.18 1.94
N GLN A 407 4.65 -21.27 2.45
CA GLN A 407 4.57 -22.57 1.81
C GLN A 407 3.10 -22.93 1.48
N THR A 408 2.58 -24.00 2.05
CA THR A 408 1.19 -24.43 1.84
C THR A 408 0.25 -23.80 2.85
N LEU A 409 -0.84 -23.19 2.38
CA LEU A 409 -2.02 -22.87 3.17
C LEU A 409 -3.08 -23.96 2.96
N GLY A 410 -3.27 -24.80 3.96
CA GLY A 410 -4.24 -25.90 3.97
C GLY A 410 -5.39 -25.64 4.93
N LEU A 411 -6.63 -25.56 4.42
CA LEU A 411 -7.84 -25.47 5.23
C LEU A 411 -8.72 -26.70 4.97
N ASN A 412 -8.92 -27.53 5.98
CA ASN A 412 -9.73 -28.74 5.90
C ASN A 412 -10.94 -28.62 6.83
N ALA A 413 -12.13 -28.40 6.26
CA ALA A 413 -13.37 -28.01 6.93
C ALA A 413 -13.27 -26.64 7.64
N GLY A 414 -14.28 -26.31 8.45
CA GLY A 414 -14.42 -24.99 9.07
C GLY A 414 -15.02 -23.95 8.12
N GLY A 415 -14.64 -22.69 8.27
CA GLY A 415 -15.15 -21.61 7.42
C GLY A 415 -14.66 -20.22 7.80
N ILE A 416 -14.96 -19.27 6.95
CA ILE A 416 -14.62 -17.85 7.13
C ILE A 416 -15.90 -17.03 7.00
N SER A 417 -16.08 -16.08 7.91
CA SER A 417 -17.11 -15.03 7.84
C SER A 417 -16.48 -13.67 8.09
N ALA A 418 -16.19 -12.91 7.04
CA ALA A 418 -15.52 -11.62 7.15
C ALA A 418 -16.24 -10.52 6.38
N THR A 419 -16.26 -9.29 6.90
CA THR A 419 -16.87 -8.15 6.21
C THR A 419 -15.95 -6.93 6.25
N PRO A 420 -15.39 -6.47 5.11
CA PRO A 420 -15.88 -6.71 3.75
C PRO A 420 -15.18 -7.86 3.00
N SER A 421 -13.97 -8.26 3.37
CA SER A 421 -13.15 -9.09 2.47
C SER A 421 -12.31 -10.13 3.19
N MET A 422 -11.93 -11.16 2.43
CA MET A 422 -10.96 -12.16 2.83
C MET A 422 -9.87 -12.33 1.77
N THR A 423 -8.67 -12.65 2.23
CA THR A 423 -7.54 -13.03 1.38
C THR A 423 -6.90 -14.31 1.93
N LEU A 424 -6.74 -15.33 1.08
CA LEU A 424 -6.00 -16.55 1.37
C LEU A 424 -4.83 -16.64 0.40
N GLU A 425 -3.61 -16.65 0.94
CA GLU A 425 -2.38 -16.63 0.14
C GLU A 425 -1.43 -17.75 0.57
N GLY A 426 -0.82 -18.39 -0.42
CA GLY A 426 0.38 -19.18 -0.20
C GLY A 426 1.02 -19.68 -1.48
N ALA A 427 2.22 -20.25 -1.37
CA ALA A 427 2.90 -20.86 -2.51
C ALA A 427 2.06 -22.01 -3.11
N ALA A 428 1.35 -22.75 -2.25
CA ALA A 428 0.26 -23.63 -2.62
C ALA A 428 -0.94 -23.38 -1.71
N VAL A 429 -2.15 -23.52 -2.23
CA VAL A 429 -3.37 -23.39 -1.42
C VAL A 429 -4.23 -24.64 -1.61
N SER A 430 -4.65 -25.27 -0.52
CA SER A 430 -5.51 -26.45 -0.54
C SER A 430 -6.70 -26.26 0.39
N LEU A 431 -7.90 -26.27 -0.18
CA LEU A 431 -9.15 -26.02 0.51
C LEU A 431 -10.07 -27.23 0.35
N SER A 432 -10.39 -27.92 1.44
CA SER A 432 -11.22 -29.11 1.44
C SER A 432 -12.40 -28.90 2.38
N GLY A 433 -13.61 -28.80 1.84
CA GLY A 433 -14.80 -28.45 2.60
C GLY A 433 -14.84 -26.98 3.05
N GLY A 434 -15.87 -26.66 3.83
CA GLY A 434 -16.03 -25.35 4.44
C GLY A 434 -16.69 -24.28 3.56
N SER A 435 -17.06 -23.19 4.20
CA SER A 435 -17.76 -22.06 3.58
C SER A 435 -17.04 -20.75 3.86
N TYR A 436 -16.81 -19.98 2.81
CA TYR A 436 -16.06 -18.73 2.80
C TYR A 436 -17.01 -17.60 2.41
N ASN A 437 -17.52 -16.89 3.41
CA ASN A 437 -18.59 -15.90 3.26
C ASN A 437 -18.08 -14.50 3.51
N VAL A 438 -18.20 -13.64 2.51
CA VAL A 438 -17.88 -12.21 2.63
C VAL A 438 -18.95 -11.35 1.97
N THR A 439 -19.02 -10.07 2.33
CA THR A 439 -19.95 -9.13 1.68
C THR A 439 -19.34 -8.42 0.47
N GLY A 440 -18.01 -8.30 0.42
CA GLY A 440 -17.25 -7.68 -0.66
C GLY A 440 -16.43 -8.73 -1.41
N SER A 441 -15.10 -8.68 -1.31
CA SER A 441 -14.22 -9.53 -2.15
C SER A 441 -13.62 -10.72 -1.39
N ALA A 442 -13.69 -11.90 -1.98
CA ALA A 442 -12.94 -13.09 -1.57
C ALA A 442 -11.83 -13.37 -2.59
N LEU A 443 -10.58 -13.32 -2.14
CA LEU A 443 -9.42 -13.66 -2.95
C LEU A 443 -8.75 -14.93 -2.39
N VAL A 444 -8.48 -15.88 -3.28
CA VAL A 444 -7.58 -17.01 -3.04
C VAL A 444 -6.48 -16.96 -4.08
N ASP A 445 -5.24 -16.86 -3.63
CA ASP A 445 -4.06 -16.73 -4.49
C ASP A 445 -3.01 -17.78 -4.14
N ALA A 446 -2.85 -18.76 -5.04
CA ALA A 446 -1.75 -19.71 -5.06
C ALA A 446 -0.60 -19.16 -5.93
N ASN A 447 0.21 -18.30 -5.34
CA ASN A 447 1.22 -17.49 -6.04
C ASN A 447 2.49 -18.25 -6.46
N GLY A 448 2.66 -19.50 -6.03
CA GLY A 448 3.82 -20.32 -6.39
C GLY A 448 3.48 -21.45 -7.37
N THR A 449 2.47 -22.25 -7.03
CA THR A 449 2.22 -23.55 -7.65
C THR A 449 0.73 -23.78 -7.87
N THR A 450 0.07 -24.54 -6.99
CA THR A 450 -1.26 -25.09 -7.22
C THR A 450 -2.30 -24.54 -6.26
N LEU A 451 -3.48 -24.25 -6.79
CA LEU A 451 -4.72 -24.10 -6.03
C LEU A 451 -5.54 -25.38 -6.18
N ASN A 452 -5.84 -26.05 -5.07
CA ASN A 452 -6.71 -27.22 -5.05
C ASN A 452 -7.94 -26.92 -4.19
N THR A 453 -9.13 -27.12 -4.74
CA THR A 453 -10.38 -27.01 -3.97
C THR A 453 -11.21 -28.28 -4.07
N SER A 454 -11.86 -28.68 -2.99
CA SER A 454 -12.73 -29.85 -2.95
C SER A 454 -13.93 -29.61 -2.04
N ARG A 455 -15.15 -29.63 -2.58
CA ARG A 455 -16.40 -29.44 -1.80
C ARG A 455 -16.44 -28.11 -1.02
N THR A 456 -15.86 -27.07 -1.59
CA THR A 456 -15.74 -25.73 -0.98
C THR A 456 -16.78 -24.77 -1.52
N THR A 457 -17.29 -23.87 -0.68
CA THR A 457 -18.25 -22.82 -1.08
C THR A 457 -17.69 -21.42 -0.83
N PHE A 458 -17.75 -20.55 -1.83
CA PHE A 458 -17.40 -19.13 -1.74
C PHE A 458 -18.62 -18.26 -2.04
N ASN A 459 -18.86 -17.26 -1.19
CA ASN A 459 -19.93 -16.27 -1.37
C ASN A 459 -19.35 -14.86 -1.19
N GLY A 460 -19.65 -13.95 -2.13
CA GLY A 460 -19.15 -12.58 -2.10
C GLY A 460 -19.71 -11.71 -3.22
N GLU A 461 -19.35 -10.43 -3.22
CA GLU A 461 -19.55 -9.54 -4.38
C GLU A 461 -18.64 -9.96 -5.53
N ASN A 462 -17.34 -10.08 -5.22
CA ASN A 462 -16.33 -10.58 -6.14
C ASN A 462 -15.64 -11.79 -5.51
N VAL A 463 -15.54 -12.88 -6.26
CA VAL A 463 -14.80 -14.07 -5.85
C VAL A 463 -13.74 -14.34 -6.90
N SER A 464 -12.47 -14.37 -6.49
CA SER A 464 -11.35 -14.68 -7.37
C SER A 464 -10.54 -15.84 -6.83
N LEU A 465 -10.37 -16.87 -7.66
CA LEU A 465 -9.55 -18.05 -7.40
C LEU A 465 -8.40 -18.04 -8.42
N GLN A 466 -7.16 -17.89 -7.95
CA GLN A 466 -5.98 -17.67 -8.79
C GLN A 466 -4.88 -18.69 -8.49
N ALA A 467 -4.18 -19.15 -9.53
CA ALA A 467 -3.02 -20.03 -9.39
C ALA A 467 -1.96 -19.81 -10.46
N SER A 468 -0.68 -19.88 -10.08
CA SER A 468 0.43 -19.67 -11.02
C SER A 468 0.69 -20.86 -11.95
N THR A 469 0.39 -22.09 -11.52
CA THR A 469 0.64 -23.29 -12.34
C THR A 469 -0.64 -24.06 -12.66
N LEU A 470 -1.39 -24.46 -11.64
CA LEU A 470 -2.62 -25.23 -11.82
C LEU A 470 -3.66 -24.78 -10.80
N ALA A 471 -4.85 -24.45 -11.29
CA ALA A 471 -6.04 -24.42 -10.46
C ALA A 471 -6.87 -25.67 -10.74
N ASP A 472 -6.97 -26.58 -9.76
CA ASP A 472 -7.81 -27.78 -9.81
C ASP A 472 -9.00 -27.62 -8.86
N LEU A 473 -10.17 -27.37 -9.45
CA LEU A 473 -11.39 -27.04 -8.73
C LEU A 473 -12.35 -28.21 -8.77
N HIS A 474 -12.52 -28.91 -7.65
CA HIS A 474 -13.37 -30.09 -7.55
C HIS A 474 -14.63 -29.82 -6.73
N SER A 475 -15.82 -30.05 -7.28
CA SER A 475 -17.10 -29.82 -6.56
C SER A 475 -17.17 -28.45 -5.86
N THR A 476 -16.66 -27.40 -6.52
CA THR A 476 -16.52 -26.06 -5.94
C THR A 476 -17.72 -25.20 -6.29
N THR A 477 -18.25 -24.46 -5.31
CA THR A 477 -19.36 -23.54 -5.51
C THR A 477 -18.87 -22.11 -5.34
N VAL A 478 -19.09 -21.27 -6.35
CA VAL A 478 -18.85 -19.83 -6.30
C VAL A 478 -20.18 -19.11 -6.56
N SER A 479 -20.66 -18.40 -5.55
CA SER A 479 -21.82 -17.50 -5.64
C SER A 479 -21.33 -16.06 -5.51
N ALA A 480 -20.96 -15.45 -6.63
CA ALA A 480 -20.64 -14.04 -6.70
C ALA A 480 -21.88 -13.23 -7.09
N THR A 481 -22.04 -12.01 -6.59
CA THR A 481 -23.09 -11.11 -7.10
C THR A 481 -22.63 -10.32 -8.32
N MET A 482 -21.33 -10.02 -8.43
CA MET A 482 -20.74 -9.30 -9.56
C MET A 482 -19.80 -10.18 -10.39
N LEU A 483 -18.66 -10.59 -9.84
CA LEU A 483 -17.62 -11.29 -10.60
C LEU A 483 -17.23 -12.60 -9.93
N ALA A 484 -17.39 -13.71 -10.67
CA ALA A 484 -16.73 -14.97 -10.38
C ALA A 484 -15.54 -15.14 -11.34
N ASN A 485 -14.32 -15.01 -10.83
CA ASN A 485 -13.08 -15.10 -11.60
C ASN A 485 -12.28 -16.34 -11.22
N LEU A 486 -12.05 -17.22 -12.18
CA LEU A 486 -11.23 -18.43 -12.05
C LEU A 486 -10.07 -18.27 -13.02
N ASP A 487 -8.85 -18.14 -12.50
CA ASP A 487 -7.69 -17.86 -13.34
C ASP A 487 -6.51 -18.78 -12.98
N SER A 488 -5.84 -19.27 -14.02
CA SER A 488 -4.52 -19.84 -13.85
C SER A 488 -3.57 -19.44 -14.96
N SER A 489 -2.33 -19.12 -14.60
CA SER A 489 -1.30 -18.73 -15.57
C SER A 489 -0.85 -19.88 -16.48
N GLN A 490 -1.13 -21.14 -16.13
CA GLN A 490 -0.96 -22.27 -17.07
C GLN A 490 -2.28 -23.03 -17.23
N ASP A 491 -2.60 -23.97 -16.34
CA ASP A 491 -3.73 -24.87 -16.56
C ASP A 491 -4.86 -24.61 -15.56
N LEU A 492 -6.11 -24.64 -16.03
CA LEU A 492 -7.31 -24.55 -15.19
C LEU A 492 -8.15 -25.80 -15.41
N ALA A 493 -8.32 -26.59 -14.36
CA ALA A 493 -9.18 -27.77 -14.33
C ALA A 493 -10.40 -27.51 -13.45
N ILE A 494 -11.58 -27.57 -14.03
CA ILE A 494 -12.88 -27.38 -13.36
C ILE A 494 -13.61 -28.72 -13.38
N ASN A 495 -13.43 -29.50 -12.32
CA ASN A 495 -13.93 -30.84 -12.12
C ASN A 495 -15.23 -30.81 -11.29
N SER A 496 -16.32 -30.42 -11.93
CA SER A 496 -17.65 -30.16 -11.34
C SER A 496 -17.75 -28.89 -10.49
N GLY A 497 -18.97 -28.60 -10.03
CA GLY A 497 -19.28 -27.40 -9.25
C GLY A 497 -20.20 -26.43 -9.97
N ARG A 498 -20.52 -25.33 -9.30
CA ARG A 498 -21.39 -24.27 -9.80
C ARG A 498 -20.74 -22.91 -9.63
N TYR A 499 -20.71 -22.12 -10.70
CA TYR A 499 -20.04 -20.83 -10.75
C TYR A 499 -21.04 -19.79 -11.26
N SER A 500 -21.43 -18.86 -10.39
CA SER A 500 -22.46 -17.87 -10.69
C SER A 500 -22.05 -16.45 -10.36
N GLY A 501 -22.53 -15.51 -11.17
CA GLY A 501 -22.37 -14.06 -10.99
C GLY A 501 -22.86 -13.26 -12.19
N ALA A 502 -22.84 -11.93 -12.08
CA ALA A 502 -23.17 -11.06 -13.22
C ALA A 502 -22.16 -11.26 -14.38
N SER A 503 -20.90 -11.54 -14.04
CA SER A 503 -19.85 -11.97 -14.97
C SER A 503 -19.15 -13.20 -14.39
N VAL A 504 -19.07 -14.26 -15.18
CA VAL A 504 -18.33 -15.48 -14.83
C VAL A 504 -17.19 -15.65 -15.82
N GLN A 505 -15.97 -15.76 -15.31
CA GLN A 505 -14.75 -15.83 -16.11
C GLN A 505 -13.93 -17.05 -15.68
N ALA A 506 -13.56 -17.88 -16.64
CA ALA A 506 -12.60 -18.96 -16.47
C ALA A 506 -11.48 -18.78 -17.50
N SER A 507 -10.25 -18.61 -17.05
CA SER A 507 -9.10 -18.27 -17.88
C SER A 507 -7.92 -19.18 -17.55
N ALA A 508 -7.36 -19.79 -18.59
CA ALA A 508 -6.14 -20.60 -18.51
C ALA A 508 -5.10 -20.04 -19.48
N GLY A 509 -3.88 -19.79 -19.00
CA GLY A 509 -2.77 -19.37 -19.88
C GLY A 509 -2.32 -20.44 -20.88
N ARG A 510 -2.68 -21.70 -20.65
CA ARG A 510 -2.40 -22.86 -21.51
C ARG A 510 -3.67 -23.67 -21.73
N ASP A 511 -4.02 -24.62 -20.88
CA ASP A 511 -5.15 -25.52 -21.13
C ASP A 511 -6.31 -25.30 -20.15
N LEU A 512 -7.53 -25.18 -20.70
CA LEU A 512 -8.77 -25.16 -19.93
C LEU A 512 -9.46 -26.52 -20.02
N SER A 513 -9.66 -27.18 -18.89
CA SER A 513 -10.40 -28.44 -18.79
C SER A 513 -11.65 -28.22 -17.94
N VAL A 514 -12.82 -28.52 -18.47
CA VAL A 514 -14.10 -28.43 -17.76
C VAL A 514 -14.80 -29.77 -17.85
N SER A 515 -15.24 -30.30 -16.71
CA SER A 515 -15.99 -31.56 -16.64
C SER A 515 -17.21 -31.39 -15.74
N SER A 516 -18.41 -31.52 -16.31
CA SER A 516 -19.68 -31.51 -15.58
C SER A 516 -19.87 -30.30 -14.65
N ALA A 517 -19.38 -29.13 -15.05
CA ALA A 517 -19.51 -27.89 -14.29
C ALA A 517 -20.68 -27.03 -14.81
N GLU A 518 -21.30 -26.30 -13.89
CA GLU A 518 -22.38 -25.35 -14.18
C GLU A 518 -21.89 -23.90 -14.11
N PHE A 519 -22.09 -23.14 -15.17
CA PHE A 519 -21.84 -21.69 -15.22
C PHE A 519 -23.18 -20.95 -15.37
N GLN A 520 -23.41 -19.96 -14.53
CA GLN A 520 -24.67 -19.21 -14.53
C GLN A 520 -24.43 -17.69 -14.43
N GLY A 521 -24.89 -16.95 -15.42
CA GLY A 521 -24.76 -15.50 -15.41
C GLY A 521 -25.05 -14.90 -16.77
N PRO A 522 -25.39 -13.61 -16.85
CA PRO A 522 -25.67 -12.94 -18.12
C PRO A 522 -24.42 -12.88 -19.01
N THR A 523 -23.22 -12.81 -18.43
CA THR A 523 -21.95 -12.89 -19.17
C THR A 523 -21.12 -14.06 -18.68
N VAL A 524 -20.75 -14.97 -19.59
CA VAL A 524 -19.86 -16.10 -19.31
C VAL A 524 -18.72 -16.11 -20.33
N ASN A 525 -17.47 -16.10 -19.85
CA ASN A 525 -16.26 -16.16 -20.68
C ASN A 525 -15.39 -17.34 -20.25
N LEU A 526 -15.09 -18.23 -21.19
CA LEU A 526 -14.20 -19.38 -20.99
C LEU A 526 -13.04 -19.26 -21.99
N ASN A 527 -11.82 -19.08 -21.50
CA ASN A 527 -10.66 -18.75 -22.33
C ASN A 527 -9.50 -19.71 -22.06
N ALA A 528 -8.88 -20.21 -23.13
CA ALA A 528 -7.68 -21.02 -23.07
C ALA A 528 -6.58 -20.47 -24.01
N GLY A 529 -5.39 -20.27 -23.46
CA GLY A 529 -4.20 -19.83 -24.20
C GLY A 529 -3.66 -20.87 -25.19
N ARG A 530 -4.13 -22.12 -25.12
CA ARG A 530 -3.81 -23.21 -26.06
C ARG A 530 -5.04 -24.04 -26.40
N ASP A 531 -5.44 -24.99 -25.55
CA ASP A 531 -6.57 -25.87 -25.84
C ASP A 531 -7.66 -25.76 -24.77
N ALA A 532 -8.93 -25.82 -25.20
CA ALA A 532 -10.08 -25.92 -24.31
C ALA A 532 -10.83 -27.23 -24.53
N THR A 533 -11.04 -27.97 -23.44
CA THR A 533 -11.79 -29.23 -23.43
C THR A 533 -12.96 -29.14 -22.45
N LEU A 534 -14.19 -29.16 -22.97
CA LEU A 534 -15.42 -29.07 -22.19
C LEU A 534 -16.22 -30.38 -22.31
N SER A 535 -16.22 -31.18 -21.25
CA SER A 535 -16.97 -32.43 -21.14
C SER A 535 -18.26 -32.20 -20.35
N SER A 536 -19.41 -32.36 -21.01
CA SER A 536 -20.74 -32.17 -20.44
C SER A 536 -20.91 -30.83 -19.68
N PRO A 537 -20.48 -29.68 -20.23
CA PRO A 537 -20.67 -28.39 -19.54
C PRO A 537 -22.15 -28.03 -19.49
N THR A 538 -22.58 -27.33 -18.43
CA THR A 538 -23.88 -26.65 -18.39
C THR A 538 -23.66 -25.15 -18.27
N VAL A 539 -24.20 -24.37 -19.20
CA VAL A 539 -24.17 -22.91 -19.15
C VAL A 539 -25.59 -22.39 -19.23
N SER A 540 -26.02 -21.57 -18.28
CA SER A 540 -27.40 -21.09 -18.20
C SER A 540 -27.52 -19.58 -17.96
N GLY A 541 -28.60 -18.98 -18.48
CA GLY A 541 -28.99 -17.60 -18.18
C GLY A 541 -28.12 -16.52 -18.85
N PHE A 542 -27.27 -16.90 -19.81
CA PHE A 542 -26.39 -15.97 -20.51
C PHE A 542 -27.11 -15.18 -21.59
N THR A 543 -26.82 -13.88 -21.68
CA THR A 543 -27.05 -13.06 -22.88
C THR A 543 -25.79 -13.00 -23.74
N THR A 544 -24.62 -13.21 -23.14
CA THR A 544 -23.32 -13.28 -23.83
C THR A 544 -22.54 -14.48 -23.30
N LEU A 545 -22.24 -15.42 -24.18
CA LEU A 545 -21.31 -16.52 -23.94
C LEU A 545 -20.15 -16.43 -24.92
N ASN A 546 -18.92 -16.42 -24.41
CA ASN A 546 -17.72 -16.55 -25.22
C ASN A 546 -16.90 -17.74 -24.75
N VAL A 547 -16.56 -18.64 -25.68
CA VAL A 547 -15.65 -19.75 -25.46
C VAL A 547 -14.52 -19.64 -26.47
N THR A 548 -13.31 -19.45 -26.00
CA THR A 548 -12.14 -19.22 -26.85
C THR A 548 -11.01 -20.17 -26.51
N ALA A 549 -10.37 -20.72 -27.55
CA ALA A 549 -9.12 -21.44 -27.46
C ALA A 549 -8.19 -20.98 -28.58
N VAL A 550 -6.91 -20.79 -28.29
CA VAL A 550 -5.95 -20.38 -29.32
C VAL A 550 -5.76 -21.46 -30.39
N ARG A 551 -5.80 -22.74 -30.00
CA ARG A 551 -5.54 -23.87 -30.89
C ARG A 551 -6.77 -24.74 -31.09
N ASN A 552 -7.16 -25.57 -30.13
CA ASN A 552 -8.31 -26.47 -30.28
C ASN A 552 -9.39 -26.22 -29.23
N LEU A 553 -10.65 -26.28 -29.65
CA LEU A 553 -11.81 -26.31 -28.78
C LEU A 553 -12.58 -27.62 -28.99
N SER A 554 -12.75 -28.40 -27.93
CA SER A 554 -13.51 -29.65 -27.95
C SER A 554 -14.66 -29.61 -26.95
N ILE A 555 -15.88 -29.82 -27.40
CA ILE A 555 -17.10 -29.89 -26.57
C ILE A 555 -17.77 -31.24 -26.79
N PHE A 556 -17.74 -32.11 -25.78
CA PHE A 556 -18.29 -33.47 -25.86
C PHE A 556 -19.17 -33.84 -24.66
N GLY A 557 -19.82 -35.01 -24.70
CA GLY A 557 -20.64 -35.49 -23.59
C GLY A 557 -21.98 -34.79 -23.42
N ALA A 558 -22.56 -34.26 -24.50
CA ALA A 558 -23.84 -33.53 -24.50
C ALA A 558 -23.84 -32.24 -23.65
N GLY A 559 -23.01 -31.26 -24.04
CA GLY A 559 -23.04 -29.94 -23.42
C GLY A 559 -24.41 -29.27 -23.54
N SER A 560 -24.82 -28.53 -22.51
CA SER A 560 -26.10 -27.82 -22.45
C SER A 560 -25.88 -26.32 -22.33
N PHE A 561 -26.25 -25.57 -23.37
CA PHE A 561 -26.10 -24.12 -23.43
C PHE A 561 -27.50 -23.49 -23.55
N ASN A 562 -28.06 -23.10 -22.41
CA ASN A 562 -29.39 -22.52 -22.31
C ASN A 562 -29.32 -21.02 -22.01
N GLY A 563 -29.36 -20.20 -23.05
CA GLY A 563 -29.23 -18.76 -22.92
C GLY A 563 -30.52 -18.04 -22.55
N ALA A 564 -30.45 -16.73 -22.66
CA ALA A 564 -31.55 -15.83 -22.94
C ALA A 564 -31.29 -15.20 -24.33
N PRO A 565 -32.26 -14.50 -24.95
CA PRO A 565 -32.04 -13.85 -26.24
C PRO A 565 -30.75 -13.02 -26.25
N GLY A 566 -29.79 -13.45 -27.06
CA GLY A 566 -28.38 -13.09 -26.89
C GLY A 566 -27.45 -13.83 -27.85
N VAL A 567 -26.15 -13.81 -27.55
CA VAL A 567 -25.07 -14.30 -28.43
C VAL A 567 -24.26 -15.40 -27.73
N ALA A 568 -23.96 -16.47 -28.47
CA ALA A 568 -22.99 -17.49 -28.09
C ALA A 568 -21.89 -17.59 -29.15
N ASN A 569 -20.65 -17.29 -28.76
CA ASN A 569 -19.47 -17.34 -29.62
C ASN A 569 -18.54 -18.46 -29.18
N PHE A 570 -18.13 -19.30 -30.12
CA PHE A 570 -17.16 -20.36 -29.93
C PHE A 570 -16.04 -20.20 -30.95
N THR A 571 -14.80 -20.02 -30.50
CA THR A 571 -13.66 -19.72 -31.38
C THR A 571 -12.47 -20.62 -31.07
N ALA A 572 -11.88 -21.20 -32.11
CA ALA A 572 -10.61 -21.92 -32.06
C ALA A 572 -9.67 -21.47 -33.19
N GLY A 573 -8.36 -21.64 -33.03
CA GLY A 573 -7.40 -21.42 -34.12
C GLY A 573 -7.52 -22.50 -35.19
N ASP A 574 -7.29 -23.75 -34.80
CA ASP A 574 -7.22 -24.91 -35.67
C ASP A 574 -8.55 -25.65 -35.80
N THR A 575 -8.96 -26.33 -34.74
CA THR A 575 -10.12 -27.22 -34.78
C THR A 575 -11.13 -26.84 -33.71
N LEU A 576 -12.39 -26.71 -34.11
CA LEU A 576 -13.53 -26.67 -33.20
C LEU A 576 -14.36 -27.93 -33.41
N ALA A 577 -14.41 -28.79 -32.40
CA ALA A 577 -15.28 -29.96 -32.36
C ALA A 577 -16.39 -29.71 -31.33
N ALA A 578 -17.66 -29.75 -31.74
CA ALA A 578 -18.77 -29.45 -30.85
C ALA A 578 -19.93 -30.46 -30.93
N SER A 579 -20.49 -30.73 -29.75
CA SER A 579 -21.71 -31.50 -29.51
C SER A 579 -22.53 -30.84 -28.39
N GLY A 580 -23.84 -31.10 -28.34
CA GLY A 580 -24.71 -30.60 -27.28
C GLY A 580 -25.98 -29.93 -27.78
N THR A 581 -26.58 -29.09 -26.94
CA THR A 581 -27.81 -28.37 -27.26
C THR A 581 -27.62 -26.89 -27.00
N MET A 582 -27.97 -26.08 -28.00
CA MET A 582 -28.05 -24.62 -27.88
C MET A 582 -29.54 -24.25 -27.82
N ALA A 583 -30.00 -23.72 -26.71
CA ALA A 583 -31.40 -23.35 -26.48
C ALA A 583 -31.52 -21.87 -26.06
N ASN A 584 -32.60 -21.21 -26.49
CA ASN A 584 -32.91 -19.82 -26.13
C ASN A 584 -31.79 -18.80 -26.47
N VAL A 585 -31.06 -19.02 -27.57
CA VAL A 585 -30.00 -18.13 -28.06
C VAL A 585 -30.43 -17.50 -29.39
N THR A 586 -30.17 -16.20 -29.58
CA THR A 586 -30.54 -15.48 -30.81
C THR A 586 -29.49 -15.65 -31.91
N THR A 587 -28.21 -15.53 -31.56
CA THR A 587 -27.09 -15.66 -32.51
C THR A 587 -26.07 -16.64 -31.98
N ILE A 588 -25.69 -17.60 -32.82
CA ILE A 588 -24.71 -18.63 -32.51
C ILE A 588 -23.60 -18.52 -33.55
N SER A 589 -22.36 -18.29 -33.11
CA SER A 589 -21.21 -18.14 -34.00
C SER A 589 -20.14 -19.17 -33.63
N LEU A 590 -19.74 -20.01 -34.59
CA LEU A 590 -18.66 -20.98 -34.42
C LEU A 590 -17.56 -20.68 -35.45
N SER A 591 -16.30 -20.55 -35.01
CA SER A 591 -15.18 -20.16 -35.87
C SER A 591 -13.92 -20.97 -35.60
N ALA A 592 -13.37 -21.62 -36.63
CA ALA A 592 -12.08 -22.31 -36.60
C ALA A 592 -11.54 -22.51 -38.02
N ARG A 593 -10.30 -23.00 -38.20
CA ARG A 593 -9.83 -23.46 -39.53
C ARG A 593 -10.68 -24.63 -40.02
N THR A 594 -10.98 -25.59 -39.13
CA THR A 594 -11.90 -26.71 -39.37
C THR A 594 -12.96 -26.78 -38.28
N VAL A 595 -14.23 -26.83 -38.67
CA VAL A 595 -15.37 -26.94 -37.74
C VAL A 595 -15.99 -28.33 -37.89
N ASN A 596 -16.05 -29.09 -36.81
CA ASN A 596 -16.57 -30.45 -36.76
C ASN A 596 -17.78 -30.49 -35.82
N LEU A 597 -18.94 -30.81 -36.36
CA LEU A 597 -20.19 -30.83 -35.61
C LEU A 597 -20.76 -32.26 -35.58
N SER A 598 -21.11 -32.71 -34.39
CA SER A 598 -21.72 -34.02 -34.19
C SER A 598 -22.65 -33.99 -32.98
N ASN A 599 -23.83 -34.60 -33.08
CA ASN A 599 -24.82 -34.65 -31.99
C ASN A 599 -25.07 -33.26 -31.40
N ILE A 600 -25.31 -32.28 -32.28
CA ILE A 600 -25.55 -30.89 -31.89
C ILE A 600 -26.90 -30.41 -32.42
N THR A 601 -27.68 -29.76 -31.57
CA THR A 601 -28.95 -29.14 -31.94
C THR A 601 -28.88 -27.63 -31.73
N PHE A 602 -29.07 -26.87 -32.81
CA PHE A 602 -29.22 -25.42 -32.78
C PHE A 602 -30.68 -25.02 -32.52
N ALA A 603 -30.89 -23.92 -31.79
CA ALA A 603 -32.22 -23.42 -31.45
C ALA A 603 -33.00 -23.00 -32.71
N TYR A 604 -34.27 -23.39 -32.80
CA TYR A 604 -35.15 -22.91 -33.87
C TYR A 604 -35.37 -21.39 -33.75
N GLY A 605 -35.24 -20.67 -34.87
CA GLY A 605 -35.33 -19.21 -34.93
C GLY A 605 -34.02 -18.49 -34.65
N SER A 606 -32.94 -19.21 -34.33
CA SER A 606 -31.60 -18.61 -34.16
C SER A 606 -30.93 -18.33 -35.51
N THR A 607 -30.04 -17.34 -35.54
CA THR A 607 -29.08 -17.16 -36.63
C THR A 607 -27.80 -17.91 -36.29
N VAL A 608 -27.36 -18.83 -37.14
CA VAL A 608 -26.16 -19.63 -36.95
C VAL A 608 -25.10 -19.23 -37.98
N ASN A 609 -23.99 -18.67 -37.53
CA ASN A 609 -22.86 -18.28 -38.37
C ASN A 609 -21.69 -19.25 -38.16
N LEU A 610 -21.26 -19.92 -39.22
CA LEU A 610 -20.17 -20.89 -39.17
C LEU A 610 -19.01 -20.37 -40.03
N TYR A 611 -17.84 -20.19 -39.43
CA TYR A 611 -16.64 -19.71 -40.11
C TYR A 611 -15.62 -20.84 -40.21
N CYS A 612 -15.16 -21.11 -41.43
CA CYS A 612 -14.11 -22.08 -41.73
C CYS A 612 -13.14 -21.53 -42.78
N ASP A 613 -12.01 -22.20 -42.99
CA ASP A 613 -10.96 -21.73 -43.93
C ASP A 613 -11.49 -21.53 -45.36
N THR A 614 -12.29 -22.47 -45.86
CA THR A 614 -12.79 -22.46 -47.25
C THR A 614 -14.11 -21.72 -47.42
N GLY A 615 -14.85 -21.49 -46.33
CA GLY A 615 -16.22 -21.00 -46.36
C GLY A 615 -17.25 -21.98 -46.91
N ASN A 616 -16.95 -23.28 -46.96
CA ASN A 616 -17.81 -24.30 -47.56
C ASN A 616 -18.25 -25.39 -46.56
N LEU A 617 -19.44 -25.95 -46.80
CA LEU A 617 -19.90 -27.18 -46.16
C LEU A 617 -19.28 -28.39 -46.87
N ALA A 618 -18.74 -29.34 -46.10
CA ALA A 618 -18.25 -30.61 -46.64
C ALA A 618 -19.39 -31.45 -47.25
N GLY A 619 -19.07 -32.23 -48.29
CA GLY A 619 -20.03 -33.13 -48.94
C GLY A 619 -20.51 -34.26 -48.01
N HIS A 620 -21.69 -34.80 -48.30
CA HIS A 620 -22.35 -35.86 -47.52
C HIS A 620 -22.66 -35.48 -46.04
N PRO A 621 -23.29 -34.33 -45.78
CA PRO A 621 -23.60 -33.90 -44.41
C PRO A 621 -24.55 -34.88 -43.71
N ASN A 622 -24.34 -35.10 -42.41
CA ASN A 622 -25.14 -35.97 -41.55
C ASN A 622 -25.15 -37.47 -41.95
N THR A 623 -24.08 -37.96 -42.58
CA THR A 623 -23.96 -39.38 -43.01
C THR A 623 -22.92 -40.19 -42.23
N GLY A 624 -22.21 -39.57 -41.29
CA GLY A 624 -21.03 -40.16 -40.62
C GLY A 624 -19.74 -40.03 -41.43
N ALA A 625 -19.72 -39.21 -42.47
CA ALA A 625 -18.53 -38.94 -43.27
C ALA A 625 -17.37 -38.37 -42.41
N ALA A 626 -16.14 -38.70 -42.81
CA ALA A 626 -14.93 -38.21 -42.14
C ALA A 626 -14.79 -36.69 -42.29
N SER A 627 -14.15 -36.06 -41.30
CA SER A 627 -13.84 -34.63 -41.32
C SER A 627 -12.96 -34.26 -42.52
N VAL A 628 -13.39 -33.25 -43.27
CA VAL A 628 -12.61 -32.61 -44.33
C VAL A 628 -11.95 -31.35 -43.76
N PRO A 629 -10.60 -31.27 -43.76
CA PRO A 629 -9.90 -30.08 -43.28
C PRO A 629 -10.33 -28.80 -44.02
N GLY A 630 -10.40 -27.68 -43.29
CA GLY A 630 -10.73 -26.37 -43.86
C GLY A 630 -12.22 -26.12 -44.09
N HIS A 631 -13.08 -27.12 -43.83
CA HIS A 631 -14.53 -27.03 -44.06
C HIS A 631 -15.32 -26.98 -42.76
N VAL A 632 -16.59 -26.62 -42.87
CA VAL A 632 -17.61 -27.01 -41.90
C VAL A 632 -18.03 -28.45 -42.19
N ASN A 633 -17.98 -29.31 -41.19
CA ASN A 633 -18.31 -30.73 -41.29
C ASN A 633 -19.52 -31.05 -40.42
N PHE A 634 -20.67 -31.32 -41.06
CA PHE A 634 -21.81 -31.92 -40.38
C PHE A 634 -21.63 -33.44 -40.38
N ILE A 635 -21.08 -34.00 -39.31
CA ILE A 635 -20.69 -35.41 -39.27
C ILE A 635 -21.92 -36.29 -39.05
N VAL A 636 -22.62 -36.11 -37.94
CA VAL A 636 -23.78 -36.94 -37.56
C VAL A 636 -24.71 -36.17 -36.60
N ASN A 637 -26.02 -36.33 -36.74
CA ASN A 637 -27.04 -35.74 -35.86
C ASN A 637 -26.85 -34.23 -35.60
N VAL A 638 -26.56 -33.47 -36.64
CA VAL A 638 -26.49 -32.01 -36.63
C VAL A 638 -27.85 -31.46 -37.04
N ASN A 639 -28.57 -30.87 -36.09
CA ASN A 639 -29.97 -30.45 -36.26
C ASN A 639 -30.15 -28.94 -36.05
N TYR A 640 -31.17 -28.38 -36.69
CA TYR A 640 -31.69 -27.04 -36.44
C TYR A 640 -33.18 -27.16 -36.10
N GLY A 641 -33.53 -26.91 -34.84
CA GLY A 641 -34.81 -27.35 -34.28
C GLY A 641 -34.95 -28.88 -34.43
N ASP A 642 -36.09 -29.32 -34.97
CA ASP A 642 -36.40 -30.74 -35.16
C ASP A 642 -35.93 -31.32 -36.51
N GLY A 643 -35.25 -30.53 -37.36
CA GLY A 643 -34.86 -30.92 -38.71
C GLY A 643 -33.34 -31.00 -38.94
N PRO A 644 -32.87 -31.76 -39.96
CA PRO A 644 -31.45 -31.79 -40.32
C PRO A 644 -30.92 -30.41 -40.72
N ALA A 645 -29.80 -29.99 -40.14
CA ALA A 645 -29.25 -28.64 -40.29
C ALA A 645 -28.91 -28.25 -41.74
N GLN A 646 -28.51 -29.22 -42.58
CA GLN A 646 -28.16 -28.95 -43.98
C GLN A 646 -29.32 -28.37 -44.80
N ASN A 647 -30.58 -28.61 -44.41
CA ASN A 647 -31.76 -28.08 -45.10
C ASN A 647 -31.97 -26.58 -44.86
N PHE A 648 -31.26 -25.99 -43.90
CA PHE A 648 -31.37 -24.59 -43.51
C PHE A 648 -30.13 -23.77 -43.90
N ASN A 649 -29.15 -24.38 -44.58
CA ASN A 649 -27.99 -23.67 -45.11
C ASN A 649 -28.40 -22.64 -46.17
N GLY A 650 -27.91 -21.41 -46.04
CA GLY A 650 -28.28 -20.26 -46.88
C GLY A 650 -29.52 -19.48 -46.42
N SER A 651 -30.20 -19.92 -45.36
CA SER A 651 -31.30 -19.19 -44.72
C SER A 651 -30.93 -18.80 -43.28
N PHE A 652 -31.17 -19.69 -42.32
CA PHE A 652 -30.86 -19.47 -40.91
C PHE A 652 -29.44 -19.87 -40.53
N ILE A 653 -28.82 -20.74 -41.33
CA ILE A 653 -27.41 -21.12 -41.18
C ILE A 653 -26.62 -20.47 -42.32
N GLN A 654 -25.60 -19.71 -41.97
CA GLN A 654 -24.70 -19.03 -42.91
C GLN A 654 -23.28 -19.56 -42.72
N ILE A 655 -22.63 -19.92 -43.82
CA ILE A 655 -21.25 -20.43 -43.81
C ILE A 655 -20.37 -19.41 -44.53
N HIS A 656 -19.26 -19.04 -43.89
CA HIS A 656 -18.37 -17.99 -44.35
C HIS A 656 -16.92 -18.46 -44.36
N ALA A 657 -16.14 -17.92 -45.29
CA ALA A 657 -14.70 -17.97 -45.19
C ALA A 657 -14.25 -17.16 -43.97
N ARG A 658 -13.31 -17.70 -43.20
CA ARG A 658 -12.74 -17.02 -42.05
C ARG A 658 -11.92 -15.82 -42.53
N PRO A 659 -12.05 -14.64 -41.89
CA PRO A 659 -11.26 -13.47 -42.23
C PRO A 659 -9.77 -13.63 -41.91
#